data_AF-A0A6J1EH51-F1
#
_entry.id   AF-A0A6J1EH51-F1
#
_cell.length_a   1.000
_cell.length_b   1.000
_cell.length_c   1.000
_cell.angle_alpha   90.00
_cell.angle_beta   90.00
_cell.angle_gamma   90.00
#
_symmetry.space_group_name_H-M   'P 1'
#
loop_
_entity.id
_entity.type
_entity.pdbx_description
1 polymer ?
#
loop_
_entity_poly.entity_id
_entity_poly.type
_entity_poly.pdbx_seq_one_letter_code
_entity_poly.pdbx_strand_id
1 'polypeptide(L)'
;MAFSPHASFAPLLASLNIPQSNDSPVNKRLFNKQTIVLRDHTLLSTNFKPNRSKNQSFILTDDDIGHEAPVKGRILKHVLREIGDPWECLNLIDATQRLGIDYHFQQEIEAILQRQYVLFNAVQLNSDTDLHKTAFLFRLFRQHGYLVSSDVFESFLDGEGKFKEELKDDIKGLMSLYEASQLCMHGDEILEEAENFSSHWLKARAEAEQVDHHLASFVQHTLAYPHHKSVVQLMAPNYLEDVQWPNKWISIFRDAAKMELYSAQRLRQHELAQFTKWWKETDLAKDLSFSRDQPIKWYVASLICLSTDSFYSEQRIQLAKSISFIYLIDDIFDVFGTLDELTIFTEAVCRWDLAAAEGLPDCMQICLRTLFEVTNEISCQIYQAHGWNPIHSLHKAWAKLCKAFLVEAEWMSSGQSPSAEEYLKNGVVSTGVHVTLTHVFFLLGELISKETVELFDEDLDIISSSATVLRLWDDMGSAKDEKQEGRDGSYLEYYMKEHPSMCYEETKRHTMKQICNAWKTLNTECLLSNLFPAKFNQACLNLARVVPIAYNYGRAQSIMSLENLIKQFLFHQMELEPIKDFFIHPMAASASAMLIVGVIAPPPPPPSSSSSSSSSFQPYPKASMHNMVPHSKKWTIPLHHSFLPISLPADSQISPSIDETSMKYEFEMKNLKHLLRETAKIDSLESLNMIDAIQRLGIDHCFKQEIKAILQTQYTMETHNFDAKCGLHQVALRFRLLRQHGYFVPQDVFEGFIDHNHEGLLDTKFSENIEGLTSLYEASQLCLPEDEKLEKIGNFSARILKKLVRNRDDNLSKHVRKAMANPFHKSLVKFVVKDYFGSQSPNKWIYVFQHMAKLDFNRVQKLHGLELSQFIMWWKKTGLCEELKFARDQPLKWYICSMAFLADPMFSEERVELTKCISFIYLIDDIYDVYGSLEELRLFTKAIQRWDLAALDGLPNPMKFCIIKLHETTNEICHKFYLKHGWNPINSLRKSWVRLCEAFLVEAEWFGSSHLPSAKEYLENGEVSSGVHVVLAHIFFLLGQGVSNEAVLLSSNPDIVSSTASILRLSDDLGSAKDENQEGHDGSYIECYMKENPGISVDSARKRISHVISDAWKRLNQESLFSPNPYPPTFIQASLNIARFVPLLYGYDENQDLPTLEKLVKFVLYESIGV
;
A
#
# COMPACT_ATOMS: atom_id res chain seq x y z
N MET A 1 24.95 57.51 -55.42
CA MET A 1 25.25 56.44 -56.40
C MET A 1 26.61 55.85 -56.04
N ALA A 2 26.71 54.52 -56.14
CA ALA A 2 27.96 53.74 -56.27
C ALA A 2 28.77 53.54 -54.97
N PHE A 3 29.39 52.39 -54.63
CA PHE A 3 29.72 51.08 -55.23
C PHE A 3 29.72 50.05 -54.04
N SER A 4 29.26 48.78 -54.14
CA SER A 4 29.88 47.57 -54.76
C SER A 4 31.04 46.92 -53.93
N PRO A 5 31.47 45.65 -54.16
CA PRO A 5 31.28 44.49 -53.26
C PRO A 5 32.56 43.62 -53.03
N HIS A 6 32.39 42.37 -52.54
CA HIS A 6 33.34 41.20 -52.42
C HIS A 6 34.01 40.99 -51.04
N ALA A 7 34.17 39.76 -50.51
CA ALA A 7 34.56 38.48 -51.15
C ALA A 7 33.98 37.23 -50.42
N SER A 8 33.34 36.27 -51.14
CA SER A 8 33.81 34.94 -51.62
C SER A 8 33.99 33.86 -50.52
N PHE A 9 33.47 32.63 -50.59
CA PHE A 9 33.65 31.61 -51.64
C PHE A 9 32.52 30.54 -51.63
N ALA A 10 32.06 30.13 -52.81
CA ALA A 10 31.75 28.75 -53.19
C ALA A 10 32.95 28.24 -54.04
N PRO A 11 33.19 26.94 -54.40
CA PRO A 11 32.19 25.87 -54.69
C PRO A 11 32.65 24.40 -54.44
N LEU A 12 31.76 23.41 -54.67
CA LEU A 12 32.17 22.17 -55.38
C LEU A 12 30.99 21.39 -56.01
N LEU A 13 31.06 21.35 -57.35
CA LEU A 13 30.63 20.35 -58.34
C LEU A 13 29.15 20.07 -58.67
N ALA A 14 28.82 20.54 -59.88
CA ALA A 14 27.91 19.91 -60.83
C ALA A 14 28.43 18.55 -61.32
N SER A 15 27.52 17.62 -61.61
CA SER A 15 27.36 16.88 -62.89
C SER A 15 26.74 15.49 -62.68
N LEU A 16 25.53 15.28 -63.20
CA LEU A 16 25.17 14.18 -64.12
C LEU A 16 23.70 14.30 -64.53
N ASN A 17 23.45 13.92 -65.78
CA ASN A 17 22.37 14.35 -66.66
C ASN A 17 21.43 13.16 -66.98
N ILE A 18 20.10 13.43 -67.08
CA ILE A 18 19.07 12.80 -67.97
C ILE A 18 18.27 11.54 -67.48
N PRO A 19 16.97 11.30 -67.87
CA PRO A 19 15.91 12.13 -68.51
C PRO A 19 14.56 12.22 -67.76
N GLN A 20 13.71 13.12 -68.27
CA GLN A 20 12.29 13.35 -67.94
C GLN A 20 11.35 12.20 -68.35
N SER A 21 10.27 12.00 -67.56
CA SER A 21 8.97 11.55 -68.05
C SER A 21 7.87 12.43 -67.47
N ASN A 22 7.10 13.07 -68.34
CA ASN A 22 5.95 13.93 -68.05
C ASN A 22 4.77 13.13 -67.44
N ASP A 23 4.11 13.66 -66.40
CA ASP A 23 2.76 14.23 -66.53
C ASP A 23 2.16 14.71 -65.18
N SER A 24 1.56 15.91 -65.23
CA SER A 24 0.52 16.51 -64.35
C SER A 24 0.90 17.23 -63.02
N PRO A 25 0.29 18.39 -62.68
CA PRO A 25 0.89 19.40 -61.80
C PRO A 25 0.26 19.47 -60.40
N VAL A 26 1.05 19.21 -59.36
CA VAL A 26 0.86 19.80 -58.02
C VAL A 26 2.23 20.20 -57.50
N ASN A 27 2.47 21.50 -57.39
CA ASN A 27 3.72 22.09 -56.92
C ASN A 27 3.95 21.73 -55.44
N LYS A 28 4.78 20.71 -55.21
CA LYS A 28 5.51 20.51 -53.95
C LYS A 28 6.52 21.64 -53.77
N ARG A 29 6.33 22.50 -52.77
CA ARG A 29 7.44 23.27 -52.18
C ARG A 29 8.27 22.31 -51.33
N LEU A 30 9.34 21.78 -51.92
CA LEU A 30 10.46 21.21 -51.18
C LEU A 30 11.13 22.34 -50.36
N PHE A 31 11.19 22.19 -49.04
CA PHE A 31 12.13 22.94 -48.22
C PHE A 31 12.84 22.00 -47.25
N ASN A 32 14.17 21.94 -47.41
CA ASN A 32 15.13 21.30 -46.52
C ASN A 32 15.08 21.94 -45.13
N LYS A 33 14.96 21.13 -44.07
CA LYS A 33 15.08 21.56 -42.68
C LYS A 33 16.43 21.15 -42.09
N GLN A 34 17.14 22.12 -41.54
CA GLN A 34 18.15 21.96 -40.49
C GLN A 34 17.63 22.67 -39.24
N THR A 35 16.57 22.13 -38.64
CA THR A 35 16.24 22.38 -37.24
C THR A 35 16.96 21.31 -36.42
N ILE A 36 17.32 21.55 -35.16
CA ILE A 36 17.99 20.57 -34.28
C ILE A 36 17.03 19.39 -34.04
N VAL A 37 17.04 18.47 -34.99
CA VAL A 37 16.43 17.15 -34.90
C VAL A 37 17.33 16.39 -33.92
N LEU A 38 16.84 16.15 -32.71
CA LEU A 38 17.23 14.94 -31.98
C LEU A 38 17.07 13.81 -33.01
N ARG A 39 18.17 13.25 -33.51
CA ARG A 39 18.12 12.11 -34.44
C ARG A 39 17.59 10.91 -33.64
N ASP A 40 16.28 10.88 -33.48
CA ASP A 40 15.52 9.93 -32.65
C ASP A 40 15.68 8.48 -33.13
N HIS A 41 16.03 8.29 -34.40
CA HIS A 41 16.32 6.96 -34.92
C HIS A 41 17.64 6.37 -34.40
N THR A 42 18.63 7.15 -33.95
CA THR A 42 19.90 6.59 -33.45
C THR A 42 19.85 6.15 -31.99
N LEU A 43 19.07 6.83 -31.14
CA LEU A 43 18.94 6.48 -29.71
C LEU A 43 18.08 5.22 -29.50
N LEU A 44 17.03 5.05 -30.32
CA LEU A 44 16.17 3.85 -30.30
C LEU A 44 16.70 2.66 -31.13
N SER A 45 17.67 2.88 -32.05
CA SER A 45 18.25 1.80 -32.90
C SER A 45 19.58 1.26 -32.40
N THR A 46 20.15 1.80 -31.32
CA THR A 46 21.19 1.08 -30.59
C THR A 46 20.56 -0.15 -29.96
N ASN A 47 20.66 -1.29 -30.66
CA ASN A 47 20.32 -2.60 -30.15
C ASN A 47 20.71 -2.69 -28.67
N PHE A 48 19.76 -3.12 -27.84
CA PHE A 48 19.97 -3.67 -26.49
C PHE A 48 21.08 -4.73 -26.51
N LYS A 49 22.34 -4.28 -26.49
CA LYS A 49 23.53 -5.12 -26.28
C LYS A 49 24.24 -4.57 -25.05
N PRO A 50 24.41 -5.38 -23.99
CA PRO A 50 25.28 -5.03 -22.89
C PRO A 50 26.66 -4.75 -23.48
N ASN A 51 27.21 -3.57 -23.20
CA ASN A 51 28.48 -3.15 -23.74
C ASN A 51 29.60 -4.05 -23.19
N ARG A 52 29.93 -5.13 -23.91
CA ARG A 52 31.11 -5.96 -23.62
C ARG A 52 32.36 -5.28 -24.20
N SER A 53 32.96 -4.36 -23.46
CA SER A 53 34.42 -4.19 -23.52
C SER A 53 35.00 -3.43 -22.32
N LYS A 54 35.67 -4.21 -21.46
CA LYS A 54 36.96 -3.95 -20.79
C LYS A 54 37.18 -2.55 -20.19
N ASN A 55 36.77 -2.39 -18.94
CA ASN A 55 37.68 -2.35 -17.80
C ASN A 55 36.88 -2.66 -16.52
N GLN A 56 37.50 -3.34 -15.55
CA GLN A 56 36.86 -3.83 -14.34
C GLN A 56 36.33 -2.67 -13.47
N SER A 57 35.04 -2.37 -13.58
CA SER A 57 34.21 -1.83 -12.50
C SER A 57 32.96 -2.70 -12.41
N PHE A 58 32.60 -3.13 -11.19
CA PHE A 58 31.51 -4.06 -10.94
C PHE A 58 30.17 -3.41 -11.30
N ILE A 59 29.45 -3.98 -12.27
CA ILE A 59 28.09 -3.58 -12.65
C ILE A 59 27.13 -4.35 -11.72
N LEU A 60 26.41 -3.64 -10.85
CA LEU A 60 25.32 -4.22 -10.04
C LEU A 60 24.19 -4.69 -10.97
N THR A 61 23.70 -5.92 -10.76
CA THR A 61 22.59 -6.51 -11.51
C THR A 61 21.24 -6.06 -10.95
N ASP A 62 20.15 -6.20 -11.71
CA ASP A 62 18.80 -5.84 -11.25
C ASP A 62 18.39 -6.58 -9.97
N ASP A 63 18.86 -7.81 -9.82
CA ASP A 63 18.66 -8.62 -8.62
C ASP A 63 19.38 -8.00 -7.40
N ASP A 64 20.58 -7.44 -7.58
CA ASP A 64 21.36 -6.82 -6.49
C ASP A 64 20.68 -5.54 -5.96
N ILE A 65 20.11 -4.72 -6.86
CA ILE A 65 19.43 -3.46 -6.50
C ILE A 65 18.07 -3.72 -5.83
N GLY A 66 17.34 -4.73 -6.31
CA GLY A 66 16.06 -5.16 -5.71
C GLY A 66 16.19 -5.65 -4.26
N HIS A 67 17.36 -6.17 -3.88
CA HIS A 67 17.63 -6.62 -2.51
C HIS A 67 18.22 -5.53 -1.60
N GLU A 68 19.07 -4.63 -2.10
CA GLU A 68 19.73 -3.60 -1.28
C GLU A 68 18.87 -2.35 -0.98
N ALA A 69 18.06 -1.88 -1.94
CA ALA A 69 17.26 -0.66 -1.79
C ALA A 69 16.26 -0.72 -0.61
N PRO A 70 15.51 -1.83 -0.38
CA PRO A 70 14.61 -1.95 0.77
C PRO A 70 15.37 -1.97 2.11
N VAL A 71 16.58 -2.53 2.14
CA VAL A 71 17.41 -2.62 3.34
C VAL A 71 17.91 -1.24 3.74
N LYS A 72 18.45 -0.45 2.79
CA LYS A 72 18.89 0.93 3.08
C LYS A 72 17.70 1.83 3.40
N GLY A 73 16.56 1.69 2.71
CA GLY A 73 15.32 2.39 3.06
C GLY A 73 14.85 2.12 4.49
N ARG A 74 14.93 0.87 4.97
CA ARG A 74 14.63 0.52 6.38
C ARG A 74 15.63 1.10 7.37
N ILE A 75 16.93 1.12 7.03
CA ILE A 75 17.96 1.76 7.85
C ILE A 75 17.66 3.26 7.97
N LEU A 76 17.32 3.93 6.86
CA LEU A 76 17.00 5.36 6.87
C LEU A 76 15.71 5.67 7.65
N LYS A 77 14.67 4.83 7.56
CA LYS A 77 13.47 4.94 8.41
C LYS A 77 13.79 4.81 9.89
N HIS A 78 14.67 3.87 10.25
CA HIS A 78 15.12 3.72 11.62
C HIS A 78 15.94 4.93 12.08
N VAL A 79 16.86 5.44 11.25
CA VAL A 79 17.67 6.62 11.52
C VAL A 79 16.79 7.86 11.77
N LEU A 80 15.78 8.12 10.93
CA LEU A 80 14.85 9.24 11.13
C LEU A 80 14.02 9.13 12.42
N ARG A 81 13.79 7.92 12.93
CA ARG A 81 13.03 7.68 14.17
C ARG A 81 13.89 7.76 15.44
N GLU A 82 15.17 7.41 15.35
CA GLU A 82 16.07 7.27 16.50
C GLU A 82 17.04 8.44 16.69
N ILE A 83 17.18 9.35 15.71
CA ILE A 83 18.03 10.54 15.91
C ILE A 83 17.44 11.41 17.03
N GLY A 84 18.22 11.55 18.09
CA GLY A 84 17.86 12.34 19.27
C GLY A 84 18.04 13.84 19.10
N ASP A 85 18.84 14.31 18.13
CA ASP A 85 19.05 15.73 17.86
C ASP A 85 18.03 16.29 16.85
N PRO A 86 17.13 17.21 17.26
CA PRO A 86 16.15 17.82 16.37
C PRO A 86 16.73 18.50 15.12
N TRP A 87 17.92 19.09 15.24
CA TRP A 87 18.53 19.84 14.16
C TRP A 87 19.11 18.92 13.08
N GLU A 88 19.79 17.84 13.47
CA GLU A 88 20.20 16.77 12.56
C GLU A 88 19.01 16.15 11.82
N CYS A 89 17.88 15.90 12.49
CA CYS A 89 16.66 15.41 11.84
C CYS A 89 16.18 16.33 10.73
N LEU A 90 16.10 17.63 10.98
CA LEU A 90 15.62 18.59 9.98
C LEU A 90 16.57 18.70 8.77
N ASN A 91 17.88 18.63 9.00
CA ASN A 91 18.86 18.59 7.91
C ASN A 91 18.73 17.32 7.06
N LEU A 92 18.40 16.17 7.67
CA LEU A 92 18.12 14.94 6.93
C LEU A 92 16.83 15.03 6.14
N ILE A 93 15.78 15.67 6.69
CA ILE A 93 14.54 15.94 5.96
C ILE A 93 14.85 16.76 4.70
N ASP A 94 15.54 17.91 4.86
CA ASP A 94 15.92 18.76 3.72
C ASP A 94 16.74 17.99 2.67
N ALA A 95 17.69 17.16 3.12
CA ALA A 95 18.47 16.29 2.24
C ALA A 95 17.60 15.30 1.46
N THR A 96 16.65 14.62 2.13
CA THR A 96 15.74 13.68 1.46
C THR A 96 14.84 14.36 0.44
N GLN A 97 14.37 15.56 0.74
CA GLN A 97 13.54 16.36 -0.17
C GLN A 97 14.33 16.84 -1.38
N ARG A 98 15.56 17.33 -1.19
CA ARG A 98 16.43 17.77 -2.29
C ARG A 98 16.91 16.62 -3.18
N LEU A 99 16.96 15.40 -2.64
CA LEU A 99 17.27 14.18 -3.39
C LEU A 99 16.04 13.51 -4.01
N GLY A 100 14.83 13.96 -3.69
CA GLY A 100 13.58 13.43 -4.23
C GLY A 100 13.25 12.01 -3.78
N ILE A 101 13.68 11.63 -2.57
CA ILE A 101 13.41 10.32 -1.94
C ILE A 101 12.52 10.43 -0.69
N ASP A 102 12.02 11.62 -0.40
CA ASP A 102 11.19 11.96 0.75
C ASP A 102 9.84 11.23 0.76
N TYR A 103 9.32 10.85 -0.41
CA TYR A 103 8.06 10.07 -0.52
C TYR A 103 8.12 8.72 0.24
N HIS A 104 9.31 8.13 0.44
CA HIS A 104 9.46 6.92 1.25
C HIS A 104 9.27 7.17 2.76
N PHE A 105 9.36 8.42 3.21
CA PHE A 105 9.48 8.82 4.62
C PHE A 105 8.40 9.81 5.07
N GLN A 106 7.31 9.97 4.30
CA GLN A 106 6.28 10.99 4.54
C GLN A 106 5.74 10.99 5.98
N GLN A 107 5.48 9.80 6.54
CA GLN A 107 4.95 9.68 7.90
C GLN A 107 5.97 10.12 8.96
N GLU A 108 7.24 9.76 8.78
CA GLU A 108 8.33 10.18 9.65
C GLU A 108 8.57 11.69 9.56
N ILE A 109 8.61 12.24 8.35
CA ILE A 109 8.79 13.67 8.08
C ILE A 109 7.66 14.47 8.74
N GLU A 110 6.40 14.08 8.53
CA GLU A 110 5.24 14.77 9.10
C GLU A 110 5.27 14.77 10.62
N ALA A 111 5.57 13.63 11.25
CA ALA A 111 5.64 13.53 12.71
C ALA A 111 6.74 14.44 13.31
N ILE A 112 7.90 14.53 12.63
CA ILE A 112 9.00 15.39 13.06
C ILE A 112 8.63 16.86 12.90
N LEU A 113 8.12 17.25 11.72
CA LEU A 113 7.75 18.64 11.44
C LEU A 113 6.63 19.12 12.35
N GLN A 114 5.62 18.29 12.63
CA GLN A 114 4.55 18.62 13.56
C GLN A 114 5.09 18.93 14.96
N ARG A 115 6.03 18.10 15.46
CA ARG A 115 6.67 18.32 16.76
C ARG A 115 7.50 19.61 16.76
N GLN A 116 8.29 19.84 15.71
CA GLN A 116 9.13 21.03 15.61
C GLN A 116 8.32 22.31 15.44
N TYR A 117 7.19 22.26 14.73
CA TYR A 117 6.30 23.40 14.53
C TYR A 117 5.68 23.87 15.85
N VAL A 118 5.25 22.94 16.72
CA VAL A 118 4.76 23.28 18.06
C VAL A 118 5.85 23.96 18.90
N LEU A 119 7.09 23.46 18.83
CA LEU A 119 8.23 24.08 19.54
C LEU A 119 8.58 25.46 18.97
N PHE A 120 8.57 25.58 17.65
CA PHE A 120 8.83 26.82 16.92
C PHE A 120 7.82 27.93 17.28
N ASN A 121 6.54 27.58 17.43
CA ASN A 121 5.51 28.52 17.85
C ASN A 121 5.47 28.78 19.37
N ALA A 122 5.91 27.83 20.20
CA ALA A 122 5.93 27.97 21.65
C ALA A 122 7.10 28.84 22.16
N VAL A 123 8.21 28.86 21.41
CA VAL A 123 9.39 29.67 21.71
C VAL A 123 9.32 30.90 20.83
N GLN A 124 8.89 32.05 21.38
CA GLN A 124 9.12 33.33 20.70
C GLN A 124 10.62 33.40 20.36
N LEU A 125 10.95 33.44 19.06
CA LEU A 125 12.34 33.48 18.60
C LEU A 125 13.04 34.64 19.30
N ASN A 126 14.03 34.33 20.13
CA ASN A 126 14.83 35.35 20.80
C ASN A 126 15.59 36.18 19.75
N SER A 127 15.93 37.42 20.09
CA SER A 127 16.71 38.34 19.25
C SER A 127 18.12 37.85 18.85
N ASP A 128 18.57 36.70 19.39
CA ASP A 128 19.85 36.05 19.11
C ASP A 128 19.73 34.88 18.09
N THR A 129 18.61 34.76 17.36
CA THR A 129 18.41 33.64 16.43
C THR A 129 19.20 33.83 15.13
N ASP A 130 19.98 32.82 14.76
CA ASP A 130 20.74 32.72 13.50
C ASP A 130 19.83 32.80 12.26
N LEU A 131 20.16 33.69 11.30
CA LEU A 131 19.39 33.92 10.06
C LEU A 131 19.17 32.62 9.29
N HIS A 132 20.22 31.80 9.20
CA HIS A 132 20.15 30.50 8.55
C HIS A 132 19.06 29.61 9.17
N LYS A 133 19.00 29.52 10.50
CA LYS A 133 18.02 28.67 11.19
C LYS A 133 16.59 29.15 10.98
N THR A 134 16.35 30.46 11.13
CA THR A 134 15.01 31.04 10.96
C THR A 134 14.51 30.82 9.53
N ALA A 135 15.33 31.14 8.53
CA ALA A 135 14.96 30.96 7.13
C ALA A 135 14.76 29.49 6.75
N PHE A 136 15.62 28.60 7.26
CA PHE A 136 15.54 27.17 7.02
C PHE A 136 14.25 26.55 7.59
N LEU A 137 13.91 26.85 8.84
CA LEU A 137 12.68 26.37 9.48
C LEU A 137 11.44 26.94 8.79
N PHE A 138 11.44 28.24 8.53
CA PHE A 138 10.37 28.91 7.80
C PHE A 138 10.07 28.22 6.47
N ARG A 139 11.11 27.95 5.68
CA ARG A 139 10.99 27.25 4.41
C ARG A 139 10.41 25.86 4.59
N LEU A 140 11.00 25.02 5.45
CA LEU A 140 10.52 23.65 5.66
C LEU A 140 9.05 23.62 6.10
N PHE A 141 8.65 24.50 7.03
CA PHE A 141 7.28 24.57 7.49
C PHE A 141 6.31 24.99 6.38
N ARG A 142 6.56 26.10 5.67
CA ARG A 142 5.67 26.53 4.58
C ARG A 142 5.61 25.51 3.43
N GLN A 143 6.72 24.83 3.13
CA GLN A 143 6.75 23.77 2.11
C GLN A 143 5.85 22.57 2.46
N HIS A 144 5.63 22.33 3.74
CA HIS A 144 4.77 21.25 4.26
C HIS A 144 3.38 21.72 4.70
N GLY A 145 2.95 22.91 4.27
CA GLY A 145 1.59 23.40 4.52
C GLY A 145 1.39 24.08 5.87
N TYR A 146 2.45 24.32 6.64
CA TYR A 146 2.35 25.04 7.92
C TYR A 146 2.32 26.55 7.70
N LEU A 147 1.33 27.21 8.29
CA LEU A 147 1.18 28.66 8.22
C LEU A 147 2.20 29.37 9.12
N VAL A 148 3.27 29.90 8.52
CA VAL A 148 4.27 30.71 9.22
C VAL A 148 4.25 32.14 8.67
N SER A 149 4.09 33.14 9.55
CA SER A 149 4.14 34.56 9.16
C SER A 149 5.55 34.97 8.73
N SER A 150 5.67 35.86 7.74
CA SER A 150 6.96 36.46 7.37
C SER A 150 7.53 37.35 8.48
N ASP A 151 6.73 37.72 9.48
CA ASP A 151 7.14 38.58 10.59
C ASP A 151 8.27 37.96 11.44
N VAL A 152 8.48 36.65 11.33
CA VAL A 152 9.65 35.98 11.93
C VAL A 152 10.98 36.59 11.48
N PHE A 153 11.00 37.30 10.35
CA PHE A 153 12.18 37.99 9.83
C PHE A 153 12.34 39.44 10.29
N GLU A 154 11.38 40.03 11.01
CA GLU A 154 11.45 41.44 11.46
C GLU A 154 12.72 41.75 12.28
N SER A 155 13.20 40.78 13.06
CA SER A 155 14.43 40.92 13.85
C SER A 155 15.70 41.14 13.03
N PHE A 156 15.68 40.81 11.74
CA PHE A 156 16.78 40.97 10.78
C PHE A 156 16.68 42.26 9.96
N LEU A 157 15.62 43.06 10.18
CA LEU A 157 15.41 44.34 9.52
C LEU A 157 16.03 45.50 10.31
N ASP A 158 16.38 46.57 9.62
CA ASP A 158 16.80 47.85 10.18
C ASP A 158 15.59 48.77 10.45
N GLY A 159 15.85 49.99 10.93
CA GLY A 159 14.80 50.97 11.23
C GLY A 159 14.05 51.51 10.00
N GLU A 160 14.50 51.19 8.78
CA GLU A 160 13.85 51.53 7.51
C GLU A 160 13.04 50.34 6.93
N GLY A 161 13.04 49.19 7.60
CA GLY A 161 12.37 47.97 7.14
C GLY A 161 13.17 47.17 6.11
N LYS A 162 14.48 47.42 5.96
CA LYS A 162 15.37 46.68 5.05
C LYS A 162 16.24 45.68 5.82
N PHE A 163 16.70 44.61 5.17
CA PHE A 163 17.63 43.68 5.83
C PHE A 163 18.94 44.38 6.17
N LYS A 164 19.41 44.19 7.41
CA LYS A 164 20.64 44.82 7.92
C LYS A 164 21.85 44.44 7.07
N GLU A 165 22.65 45.43 6.66
CA GLU A 165 23.85 45.18 5.83
C GLU A 165 24.87 44.23 6.46
N GLU A 166 24.90 44.10 7.78
CA GLU A 166 25.80 43.18 8.49
C GLU A 166 25.57 41.70 8.12
N LEU A 167 24.40 41.36 7.57
CA LEU A 167 24.06 40.00 7.13
C LEU A 167 24.73 39.61 5.79
N LYS A 168 25.34 40.56 5.07
CA LYS A 168 25.94 40.32 3.75
C LYS A 168 27.06 39.28 3.75
N ASP A 169 27.72 39.10 4.89
CA ASP A 169 28.84 38.17 5.06
C ASP A 169 28.37 36.75 5.43
N ASP A 170 27.11 36.57 5.87
CA ASP A 170 26.53 35.27 6.19
C ASP A 170 25.96 34.58 4.95
N ILE A 171 26.85 34.03 4.12
CA ILE A 171 26.47 33.34 2.88
C ILE A 171 25.46 32.22 3.12
N LYS A 172 25.60 31.47 4.22
CA LYS A 172 24.71 30.35 4.54
C LYS A 172 23.30 30.84 4.91
N GLY A 173 23.23 31.91 5.70
CA GLY A 173 21.99 32.62 6.01
C GLY A 173 21.34 33.20 4.77
N LEU A 174 22.09 33.89 3.91
CA LEU A 174 21.59 34.47 2.66
C LEU A 174 21.03 33.40 1.71
N MET A 175 21.72 32.26 1.55
CA MET A 175 21.20 31.15 0.72
C MET A 175 19.88 30.61 1.27
N SER A 176 19.79 30.47 2.59
CA SER A 176 18.56 29.98 3.24
C SER A 176 17.43 30.98 3.15
N LEU A 177 17.74 32.28 3.28
CA LEU A 177 16.80 33.39 3.13
C LEU A 177 16.29 33.49 1.69
N TYR A 178 17.17 33.32 0.69
CA TYR A 178 16.79 33.29 -0.71
C TYR A 178 15.86 32.11 -1.03
N GLU A 179 16.16 30.92 -0.50
CA GLU A 179 15.31 29.74 -0.67
C GLU A 179 13.94 29.91 0.02
N ALA A 180 13.92 30.54 1.21
CA ALA A 180 12.70 30.87 1.93
C ALA A 180 11.83 31.91 1.21
N SER A 181 12.46 32.93 0.60
CA SER A 181 11.75 33.99 -0.11
C SER A 181 10.97 33.47 -1.32
N GLN A 182 11.35 32.31 -1.86
CA GLN A 182 10.63 31.70 -2.99
C GLN A 182 9.21 31.22 -2.61
N LEU A 183 8.90 31.10 -1.32
CA LEU A 183 7.56 30.80 -0.79
C LEU A 183 6.72 32.06 -0.50
N CYS A 184 7.09 33.20 -1.10
CA CYS A 184 6.35 34.46 -1.00
C CYS A 184 4.90 34.30 -1.49
N MET A 185 3.97 34.87 -0.74
CA MET A 185 2.55 35.02 -1.06
C MET A 185 2.19 36.50 -1.19
N HIS A 186 0.95 36.80 -1.58
CA HIS A 186 0.46 38.19 -1.56
C HIS A 186 0.44 38.74 -0.14
N GLY A 187 1.04 39.92 0.06
CA GLY A 187 1.15 40.58 1.37
C GLY A 187 2.44 40.29 2.13
N ASP A 188 3.30 39.38 1.67
CA ASP A 188 4.61 39.11 2.29
C ASP A 188 5.69 40.13 1.82
N GLU A 189 5.52 41.43 2.11
CA GLU A 189 6.47 42.48 1.68
C GLU A 189 7.91 42.20 2.15
N ILE A 190 8.05 41.60 3.34
CA ILE A 190 9.34 41.22 3.92
C ILE A 190 10.05 40.16 3.04
N LEU A 191 9.33 39.22 2.44
CA LEU A 191 9.94 38.18 1.61
C LEU A 191 10.33 38.71 0.22
N GLU A 192 9.61 39.73 -0.29
CA GLU A 192 10.02 40.42 -1.52
C GLU A 192 11.36 41.16 -1.31
N GLU A 193 11.49 41.86 -0.18
CA GLU A 193 12.77 42.48 0.19
C GLU A 193 13.85 41.42 0.48
N ALA A 194 13.48 40.29 1.10
CA ALA A 194 14.40 39.17 1.34
C ALA A 194 14.97 38.59 0.05
N GLU A 195 14.15 38.42 -0.99
CA GLU A 195 14.58 37.95 -2.31
C GLU A 195 15.56 38.93 -2.94
N ASN A 196 15.24 40.23 -2.91
CA ASN A 196 16.09 41.28 -3.47
C ASN A 196 17.45 41.35 -2.77
N PHE A 197 17.43 41.42 -1.43
CA PHE A 197 18.63 41.53 -0.61
C PHE A 197 19.53 40.30 -0.74
N SER A 198 18.97 39.10 -0.55
CA SER A 198 19.74 37.86 -0.60
C SER A 198 20.31 37.59 -1.99
N SER A 199 19.52 37.75 -3.06
CA SER A 199 20.00 37.51 -4.43
C SER A 199 21.07 38.50 -4.87
N HIS A 200 21.00 39.77 -4.44
CA HIS A 200 22.02 40.78 -4.73
C HIS A 200 23.38 40.38 -4.15
N TRP A 201 23.43 40.07 -2.85
CA TRP A 201 24.68 39.75 -2.17
C TRP A 201 25.24 38.38 -2.57
N LEU A 202 24.38 37.38 -2.83
CA LEU A 202 24.81 36.09 -3.35
C LEU A 202 25.44 36.20 -4.75
N LYS A 203 24.88 37.01 -5.65
CA LYS A 203 25.49 37.29 -6.98
C LYS A 203 26.83 37.99 -6.84
N ALA A 204 26.89 39.06 -6.05
CA ALA A 204 28.13 39.77 -5.78
C ALA A 204 29.22 38.86 -5.20
N ARG A 205 28.83 37.89 -4.35
CA ARG A 205 29.75 36.90 -3.79
C ARG A 205 30.22 35.88 -4.84
N ALA A 206 29.32 35.36 -5.66
CA ALA A 206 29.66 34.38 -6.69
C ALA A 206 30.59 34.95 -7.78
N GLU A 207 30.55 36.26 -8.00
CA GLU A 207 31.39 36.97 -8.97
C GLU A 207 32.74 37.45 -8.39
N ALA A 208 32.97 37.29 -7.08
CA ALA A 208 34.20 37.75 -6.42
C ALA A 208 35.38 36.79 -6.64
N GLU A 209 36.54 37.33 -7.03
CA GLU A 209 37.76 36.57 -7.41
C GLU A 209 38.34 35.67 -6.29
N GLN A 210 37.95 35.86 -5.03
CA GLN A 210 38.52 35.17 -3.86
C GLN A 210 37.63 34.04 -3.29
N VAL A 211 36.54 33.67 -3.96
CA VAL A 211 35.61 32.62 -3.48
C VAL A 211 36.01 31.25 -4.00
N ASP A 212 35.89 30.24 -3.14
CA ASP A 212 36.08 28.84 -3.51
C ASP A 212 35.18 28.46 -4.69
N HIS A 213 35.75 27.83 -5.73
CA HIS A 213 35.04 27.54 -6.98
C HIS A 213 33.80 26.65 -6.76
N HIS A 214 33.86 25.74 -5.77
CA HIS A 214 32.74 24.86 -5.43
C HIS A 214 31.63 25.64 -4.72
N LEU A 215 31.99 26.50 -3.76
CA LEU A 215 31.01 27.40 -3.12
C LEU A 215 30.38 28.38 -4.13
N ALA A 216 31.17 28.95 -5.05
CA ALA A 216 30.65 29.83 -6.10
C ALA A 216 29.68 29.09 -7.03
N SER A 217 30.00 27.86 -7.43
CA SER A 217 29.11 26.99 -8.21
C SER A 217 27.82 26.70 -7.44
N PHE A 218 27.90 26.35 -6.16
CA PHE A 218 26.72 26.06 -5.33
C PHE A 218 25.81 27.28 -5.15
N VAL A 219 26.37 28.47 -4.98
CA VAL A 219 25.61 29.73 -4.94
C VAL A 219 24.95 30.02 -6.28
N GLN A 220 25.67 29.85 -7.39
CA GLN A 220 25.12 30.02 -8.74
C GLN A 220 23.98 29.04 -9.02
N HIS A 221 24.13 27.77 -8.65
CA HIS A 221 23.08 26.76 -8.77
C HIS A 221 21.86 27.09 -7.91
N THR A 222 22.06 27.55 -6.66
CA THR A 222 20.94 27.95 -5.79
C THR A 222 20.17 29.14 -6.35
N LEU A 223 20.85 30.14 -6.91
CA LEU A 223 20.23 31.29 -7.56
C LEU A 223 19.52 30.94 -8.87
N ALA A 224 20.05 29.97 -9.62
CA ALA A 224 19.47 29.52 -10.89
C ALA A 224 18.28 28.58 -10.67
N TYR A 225 18.36 27.72 -9.65
CA TYR A 225 17.44 26.63 -9.39
C TYR A 225 17.06 26.55 -7.90
N PRO A 226 16.37 27.56 -7.35
CA PRO A 226 15.90 27.46 -5.99
C PRO A 226 14.94 26.27 -5.86
N HIS A 227 15.02 25.57 -4.73
CA HIS A 227 14.37 24.28 -4.52
C HIS A 227 12.85 24.36 -4.70
N HIS A 228 12.20 25.41 -4.19
CA HIS A 228 10.75 25.57 -4.31
C HIS A 228 10.26 25.80 -5.74
N LYS A 229 11.09 26.38 -6.62
CA LYS A 229 10.73 26.65 -8.03
C LYS A 229 11.42 25.70 -9.01
N SER A 230 12.01 24.61 -8.53
CA SER A 230 12.73 23.64 -9.36
C SER A 230 12.16 22.23 -9.23
N VAL A 231 12.19 21.47 -10.32
CA VAL A 231 11.78 20.06 -10.32
C VAL A 231 12.91 19.24 -9.69
N VAL A 232 12.66 18.74 -8.48
CA VAL A 232 13.64 18.05 -7.63
C VAL A 232 14.40 16.97 -8.38
N GLN A 233 13.71 16.14 -9.14
CA GLN A 233 14.33 14.99 -9.79
C GLN A 233 15.34 15.39 -10.86
N LEU A 234 15.18 16.58 -11.44
CA LEU A 234 16.09 17.13 -12.42
C LEU A 234 17.32 17.77 -11.75
N MET A 235 17.21 18.18 -10.49
CA MET A 235 18.24 18.89 -9.73
C MET A 235 19.01 17.99 -8.75
N ALA A 236 18.46 16.82 -8.40
CA ALA A 236 19.08 15.88 -7.47
C ALA A 236 20.52 15.46 -7.85
N PRO A 237 20.87 15.24 -9.14
CA PRO A 237 22.26 14.95 -9.53
C PRO A 237 23.23 16.10 -9.19
N ASN A 238 22.84 17.35 -9.43
CA ASN A 238 23.69 18.51 -9.14
C ASN A 238 23.90 18.66 -7.62
N TYR A 239 22.83 18.45 -6.83
CA TYR A 239 22.90 18.49 -5.37
C TYR A 239 23.82 17.41 -4.77
N LEU A 240 23.92 16.23 -5.41
CA LEU A 240 24.86 15.18 -5.00
C LEU A 240 26.34 15.60 -5.17
N GLU A 241 26.65 16.47 -6.13
CA GLU A 241 27.99 16.98 -6.41
C GLU A 241 28.33 18.22 -5.58
N ASP A 242 27.33 19.07 -5.33
CA ASP A 242 27.51 20.39 -4.71
C ASP A 242 27.59 20.41 -3.18
N VAL A 243 27.15 19.36 -2.48
CA VAL A 243 27.14 19.39 -1.01
C VAL A 243 28.32 18.64 -0.42
N GLN A 244 29.08 19.32 0.45
CA GLN A 244 29.99 18.67 1.39
C GLN A 244 29.22 18.27 2.64
N TRP A 245 29.16 16.98 2.86
CA TRP A 245 28.25 16.38 3.80
C TRP A 245 29.00 15.95 5.10
N PRO A 246 28.69 16.52 6.28
CA PRO A 246 29.54 16.40 7.48
C PRO A 246 29.24 15.22 8.45
N ASN A 247 28.18 14.43 8.22
CA ASN A 247 27.66 13.39 9.15
C ASN A 247 27.99 11.92 8.75
N LYS A 248 27.82 10.98 9.69
CA LYS A 248 28.17 9.55 9.53
C LYS A 248 27.20 8.74 8.66
N TRP A 249 25.96 9.21 8.48
CA TRP A 249 24.87 8.49 7.81
C TRP A 249 24.72 8.87 6.33
N ILE A 250 25.40 9.92 5.90
CA ILE A 250 25.37 10.47 4.54
C ILE A 250 25.78 9.47 3.47
N SER A 251 26.77 8.60 3.72
CA SER A 251 27.16 7.61 2.70
C SER A 251 26.00 6.67 2.41
N ILE A 252 25.28 6.24 3.45
CA ILE A 252 24.08 5.40 3.33
C ILE A 252 22.95 6.16 2.62
N PHE A 253 22.72 7.43 2.95
CA PHE A 253 21.72 8.27 2.27
C PHE A 253 22.05 8.50 0.80
N ARG A 254 23.31 8.81 0.50
CA ARG A 254 23.82 9.00 -0.85
C ARG A 254 23.64 7.72 -1.67
N ASP A 255 24.03 6.57 -1.13
CA ASP A 255 23.91 5.29 -1.82
C ASP A 255 22.45 4.91 -2.04
N ALA A 256 21.58 5.13 -1.05
CA ALA A 256 20.13 4.92 -1.19
C ALA A 256 19.54 5.82 -2.28
N ALA A 257 19.89 7.10 -2.29
CA ALA A 257 19.43 8.03 -3.32
C ALA A 257 19.93 7.66 -4.72
N LYS A 258 21.20 7.26 -4.85
CA LYS A 258 21.75 6.80 -6.14
C LYS A 258 21.03 5.54 -6.66
N MET A 259 20.76 4.57 -5.78
CA MET A 259 20.02 3.36 -6.16
C MET A 259 18.57 3.68 -6.56
N GLU A 260 17.90 4.58 -5.84
CA GLU A 260 16.53 4.98 -6.18
C GLU A 260 16.48 5.71 -7.53
N LEU A 261 17.39 6.66 -7.75
CA LEU A 261 17.51 7.35 -9.04
C LEU A 261 17.72 6.35 -10.20
N TYR A 262 18.51 5.30 -9.98
CA TYR A 262 18.73 4.24 -10.96
C TYR A 262 17.47 3.40 -11.22
N SER A 263 16.77 2.96 -10.16
CA SER A 263 15.53 2.20 -10.26
C SER A 263 14.44 3.00 -10.96
N ALA A 264 14.25 4.26 -10.56
CA ALA A 264 13.32 5.19 -11.18
C ALA A 264 13.67 5.44 -12.65
N GLN A 265 14.95 5.56 -13.00
CA GLN A 265 15.40 5.68 -14.40
C GLN A 265 14.95 4.48 -15.24
N ARG A 266 15.08 3.25 -14.74
CA ARG A 266 14.64 2.05 -15.48
C ARG A 266 13.14 1.97 -15.65
N LEU A 267 12.38 2.29 -14.60
CA LEU A 267 10.92 2.36 -14.70
C LEU A 267 10.51 3.37 -15.78
N ARG A 268 11.13 4.56 -15.80
CA ARG A 268 10.89 5.56 -16.84
C ARG A 268 11.20 5.09 -18.25
N GLN A 269 12.29 4.36 -18.43
CA GLN A 269 12.64 3.78 -19.73
C GLN A 269 11.57 2.78 -20.20
N HIS A 270 11.03 1.98 -19.28
CA HIS A 270 9.95 1.04 -19.58
C HIS A 270 8.64 1.76 -19.95
N GLU A 271 8.24 2.76 -19.18
CA GLU A 271 7.07 3.60 -19.47
C GLU A 271 7.20 4.30 -20.83
N LEU A 272 8.37 4.91 -21.11
CA LEU A 272 8.64 5.54 -22.39
C LEU A 272 8.57 4.53 -23.54
N ALA A 273 9.04 3.30 -23.35
CA ALA A 273 8.94 2.24 -24.35
C ALA A 273 7.48 1.85 -24.62
N GLN A 274 6.65 1.75 -23.57
CA GLN A 274 5.22 1.49 -23.71
C GLN A 274 4.50 2.63 -24.44
N PHE A 275 4.73 3.87 -24.02
CA PHE A 275 4.16 5.05 -24.66
C PHE A 275 4.58 5.17 -26.13
N THR A 276 5.86 4.98 -26.42
CA THR A 276 6.40 5.02 -27.79
C THR A 276 5.85 3.88 -28.65
N LYS A 277 5.60 2.71 -28.06
CA LYS A 277 4.95 1.60 -28.75
C LYS A 277 3.52 1.97 -29.14
N TRP A 278 2.72 2.46 -28.18
CA TRP A 278 1.37 2.96 -28.45
C TRP A 278 1.39 4.04 -29.54
N TRP A 279 2.27 5.03 -29.45
CA TRP A 279 2.41 6.11 -30.43
C TRP A 279 2.70 5.60 -31.85
N LYS A 280 3.49 4.53 -31.98
CA LYS A 280 3.77 3.91 -33.28
C LYS A 280 2.58 3.11 -33.82
N GLU A 281 1.78 2.50 -32.95
CA GLU A 281 0.62 1.69 -33.32
C GLU A 281 -0.59 2.52 -33.79
N THR A 282 -0.65 3.80 -33.42
CA THR A 282 -1.73 4.70 -33.88
C THR A 282 -1.53 5.22 -35.32
N ASP A 283 -0.34 5.06 -35.90
CA ASP A 283 0.06 5.62 -37.20
C ASP A 283 -0.13 7.16 -37.34
N LEU A 284 -0.43 7.89 -36.25
CA LEU A 284 -0.71 9.33 -36.26
C LEU A 284 0.46 10.17 -36.79
N ALA A 285 1.71 9.78 -36.51
CA ALA A 285 2.88 10.49 -37.03
C ALA A 285 2.95 10.47 -38.57
N LYS A 286 2.44 9.40 -39.20
CA LYS A 286 2.37 9.27 -40.64
C LYS A 286 1.16 10.03 -41.20
N ASP A 287 0.00 9.88 -40.57
CA ASP A 287 -1.25 10.49 -41.03
C ASP A 287 -1.26 12.01 -40.84
N LEU A 288 -0.58 12.51 -39.80
CA LEU A 288 -0.36 13.93 -39.51
C LEU A 288 1.10 14.34 -39.75
N SER A 289 1.66 13.99 -40.91
CA SER A 289 3.07 14.32 -41.24
C SER A 289 3.46 15.81 -41.19
N PHE A 290 2.48 16.73 -41.08
CA PHE A 290 2.71 18.16 -40.88
C PHE A 290 3.00 18.54 -39.43
N SER A 291 2.55 17.75 -38.44
CA SER A 291 2.67 18.05 -37.02
C SER A 291 4.07 17.70 -36.47
N ARG A 292 4.32 18.06 -35.20
CA ARG A 292 5.53 17.68 -34.47
C ARG A 292 5.41 16.21 -34.00
N ASP A 293 6.47 15.43 -34.20
CA ASP A 293 6.60 14.05 -33.71
C ASP A 293 7.66 14.03 -32.60
N GLN A 294 7.24 14.17 -31.34
CA GLN A 294 8.15 14.34 -30.18
C GLN A 294 7.72 13.51 -28.96
N PRO A 295 7.60 12.17 -29.08
CA PRO A 295 7.07 11.32 -28.02
C PRO A 295 7.87 11.37 -26.72
N ILE A 296 9.20 11.56 -26.80
CA ILE A 296 10.05 11.71 -25.60
C ILE A 296 9.67 12.99 -24.84
N LYS A 297 9.43 14.10 -25.56
CA LYS A 297 9.06 15.38 -24.94
C LYS A 297 7.71 15.28 -24.23
N TRP A 298 6.73 14.64 -24.86
CA TRP A 298 5.38 14.46 -24.30
C TRP A 298 5.38 13.56 -23.07
N TYR A 299 6.14 12.46 -23.09
CA TYR A 299 6.33 11.61 -21.93
C TYR A 299 7.06 12.32 -20.78
N VAL A 300 8.11 13.09 -21.07
CA VAL A 300 8.83 13.87 -20.05
C VAL A 300 7.88 14.89 -19.41
N ALA A 301 7.00 15.53 -20.18
CA ALA A 301 6.00 16.45 -19.63
C ALA A 301 5.02 15.76 -18.66
N SER A 302 4.57 14.53 -18.93
CA SER A 302 3.70 13.80 -17.99
C SER A 302 4.43 13.39 -16.71
N LEU A 303 5.68 13.00 -16.85
CA LEU A 303 6.60 12.65 -15.76
C LEU A 303 6.97 13.83 -14.86
N ILE A 304 6.93 15.06 -15.38
CA ILE A 304 7.12 16.25 -14.57
C ILE A 304 5.86 16.52 -13.74
N CYS A 305 4.68 16.38 -14.34
CA CYS A 305 3.41 16.69 -13.67
C CYS A 305 3.12 15.73 -12.52
N LEU A 306 3.39 14.44 -12.71
CA LEU A 306 3.15 13.39 -11.71
C LEU A 306 4.48 12.94 -11.09
N SER A 307 4.53 12.76 -9.76
CA SER A 307 5.77 12.38 -9.06
C SER A 307 6.39 11.10 -9.61
N THR A 308 7.69 10.89 -9.39
CA THR A 308 8.44 9.68 -9.80
C THR A 308 8.08 8.42 -9.02
N ASP A 309 7.04 8.49 -8.18
CA ASP A 309 6.57 7.31 -7.48
C ASP A 309 6.16 6.23 -8.49
N SER A 310 6.59 5.01 -8.22
CA SER A 310 6.22 3.82 -8.99
C SER A 310 4.71 3.64 -9.10
N PHE A 311 3.94 4.11 -8.10
CA PHE A 311 2.47 4.03 -8.11
C PHE A 311 1.79 4.81 -9.24
N TYR A 312 2.47 5.81 -9.84
CA TYR A 312 1.91 6.66 -10.90
C TYR A 312 2.35 6.29 -12.32
N SER A 313 2.96 5.12 -12.51
CA SER A 313 3.46 4.68 -13.82
C SER A 313 2.39 4.71 -14.90
N GLU A 314 1.22 4.13 -14.63
CA GLU A 314 0.13 4.08 -15.62
C GLU A 314 -0.44 5.48 -15.89
N GLN A 315 -0.64 6.27 -14.84
CA GLN A 315 -1.14 7.64 -14.93
C GLN A 315 -0.20 8.52 -15.77
N ARG A 316 1.13 8.34 -15.67
CA ARG A 316 2.10 9.05 -16.52
C ARG A 316 1.97 8.67 -17.99
N ILE A 317 1.73 7.40 -18.30
CA ILE A 317 1.56 6.94 -19.69
C ILE A 317 0.27 7.51 -20.27
N GLN A 318 -0.84 7.42 -19.54
CA GLN A 318 -2.13 7.94 -19.99
C GLN A 318 -2.10 9.46 -20.15
N LEU A 319 -1.49 10.17 -19.20
CA LEU A 319 -1.29 11.62 -19.31
C LEU A 319 -0.40 11.99 -20.50
N ALA A 320 0.64 11.21 -20.82
CA ALA A 320 1.47 11.44 -22.01
C ALA A 320 0.66 11.32 -23.31
N LYS A 321 -0.32 10.40 -23.38
CA LYS A 321 -1.25 10.31 -24.51
C LYS A 321 -2.06 11.61 -24.64
N SER A 322 -2.68 12.09 -23.56
CA SER A 322 -3.43 13.36 -23.59
C SER A 322 -2.54 14.54 -23.98
N ILE A 323 -1.32 14.63 -23.44
CA ILE A 323 -0.37 15.69 -23.80
C ILE A 323 -0.01 15.65 -25.28
N SER A 324 0.19 14.47 -25.88
CA SER A 324 0.47 14.37 -27.32
C SER A 324 -0.63 14.99 -28.18
N PHE A 325 -1.90 14.81 -27.80
CA PHE A 325 -3.03 15.43 -28.52
C PHE A 325 -3.08 16.95 -28.37
N ILE A 326 -2.66 17.51 -27.24
CA ILE A 326 -2.54 18.98 -27.09
C ILE A 326 -1.63 19.52 -28.19
N TYR A 327 -0.44 18.94 -28.38
CA TYR A 327 0.51 19.36 -29.40
C TYR A 327 0.04 19.11 -30.84
N LEU A 328 -0.63 17.98 -31.09
CA LEU A 328 -1.16 17.66 -32.42
C LEU A 328 -2.27 18.63 -32.82
N ILE A 329 -3.17 18.94 -31.89
CA ILE A 329 -4.27 19.87 -32.13
C ILE A 329 -3.72 21.29 -32.29
N ASP A 330 -2.76 21.71 -31.48
CA ASP A 330 -2.04 22.97 -31.66
C ASP A 330 -1.44 23.10 -33.07
N ASP A 331 -0.74 22.07 -33.56
CA ASP A 331 -0.22 22.04 -34.95
C ASP A 331 -1.33 22.05 -36.02
N ILE A 332 -2.50 21.47 -35.74
CA ILE A 332 -3.67 21.53 -36.63
C ILE A 332 -4.15 22.98 -36.76
N PHE A 333 -4.28 23.70 -35.65
CA PHE A 333 -4.81 25.06 -35.62
C PHE A 333 -3.81 26.09 -36.17
N ASP A 334 -2.53 25.93 -35.87
CA ASP A 334 -1.52 26.94 -36.21
C ASP A 334 -0.89 26.75 -37.60
N VAL A 335 -0.79 25.50 -38.08
CA VAL A 335 0.02 25.18 -39.26
C VAL A 335 -0.80 24.66 -40.43
N PHE A 336 -1.87 23.90 -40.17
CA PHE A 336 -2.51 23.09 -41.21
C PHE A 336 -3.92 23.56 -41.59
N GLY A 337 -4.82 23.71 -40.63
CA GLY A 337 -6.24 23.91 -40.89
C GLY A 337 -6.60 25.29 -41.42
N THR A 338 -7.60 25.34 -42.29
CA THR A 338 -8.26 26.61 -42.66
C THR A 338 -9.29 27.00 -41.60
N LEU A 339 -9.64 28.29 -41.50
CA LEU A 339 -10.57 28.77 -40.47
C LEU A 339 -11.94 28.03 -40.50
N ASP A 340 -12.45 27.72 -41.69
CA ASP A 340 -13.70 26.96 -41.86
C ASP A 340 -13.55 25.51 -41.32
N GLU A 341 -12.44 24.84 -41.64
CA GLU A 341 -12.13 23.50 -41.13
C GLU A 341 -11.93 23.51 -39.60
N LEU A 342 -11.22 24.49 -39.05
CA LEU A 342 -11.00 24.62 -37.61
C LEU A 342 -12.31 24.90 -36.85
N THR A 343 -13.24 25.62 -37.47
CA THR A 343 -14.59 25.84 -36.92
C THR A 343 -15.35 24.51 -36.83
N ILE A 344 -15.33 23.71 -37.90
CA ILE A 344 -15.98 22.39 -37.93
C ILE A 344 -15.30 21.44 -36.93
N PHE A 345 -13.96 21.43 -36.86
CA PHE A 345 -13.19 20.64 -35.90
C PHE A 345 -13.59 20.99 -34.46
N THR A 346 -13.64 22.29 -34.14
CA THR A 346 -14.02 22.78 -32.82
C THR A 346 -15.45 22.38 -32.47
N GLU A 347 -16.40 22.50 -33.42
CA GLU A 347 -17.79 22.09 -33.21
C GLU A 347 -17.91 20.58 -32.95
N ALA A 348 -17.14 19.76 -33.68
CA ALA A 348 -17.11 18.32 -33.47
C ALA A 348 -16.61 17.94 -32.06
N VAL A 349 -15.55 18.60 -31.55
CA VAL A 349 -15.08 18.42 -30.18
C VAL A 349 -16.11 18.93 -29.15
N CYS A 350 -16.75 20.08 -29.41
CA CYS A 350 -17.74 20.65 -28.49
C CYS A 350 -18.99 19.77 -28.33
N ARG A 351 -19.44 19.16 -29.43
CA ARG A 351 -20.55 18.19 -29.42
C ARG A 351 -20.11 16.80 -28.99
N TRP A 352 -18.80 16.53 -29.06
CA TRP A 352 -18.21 15.22 -28.92
C TRP A 352 -18.82 14.19 -29.89
N ASP A 353 -18.99 14.60 -31.15
CA ASP A 353 -19.69 13.84 -32.20
C ASP A 353 -18.86 13.80 -33.49
N LEU A 354 -18.46 12.60 -33.92
CA LEU A 354 -17.70 12.40 -35.15
C LEU A 354 -18.52 12.68 -36.41
N ALA A 355 -19.85 12.60 -36.37
CA ALA A 355 -20.69 12.96 -37.51
C ALA A 355 -20.65 14.47 -37.78
N ALA A 356 -20.43 15.29 -36.75
CA ALA A 356 -20.23 16.74 -36.90
C ALA A 356 -18.90 17.09 -37.59
N ALA A 357 -17.98 16.13 -37.73
CA ALA A 357 -16.72 16.28 -38.48
C ALA A 357 -16.85 15.90 -39.97
N GLU A 358 -18.06 15.60 -40.46
CA GLU A 358 -18.32 15.34 -41.88
C GLU A 358 -17.88 16.54 -42.74
N GLY A 359 -16.89 16.32 -43.61
CA GLY A 359 -16.32 17.35 -44.49
C GLY A 359 -14.91 17.81 -44.10
N LEU A 360 -14.38 17.40 -42.95
CA LEU A 360 -12.98 17.64 -42.59
C LEU A 360 -12.02 16.76 -43.41
N PRO A 361 -10.75 17.17 -43.61
CA PRO A 361 -9.71 16.30 -44.15
C PRO A 361 -9.55 15.00 -43.36
N ASP A 362 -9.21 13.90 -44.04
CA ASP A 362 -9.07 12.57 -43.43
C ASP A 362 -8.14 12.58 -42.21
N CYS A 363 -7.02 13.31 -42.27
CA CYS A 363 -6.07 13.42 -41.16
C CYS A 363 -6.68 14.05 -39.89
N MET A 364 -7.55 15.06 -40.04
CA MET A 364 -8.25 15.68 -38.91
C MET A 364 -9.31 14.74 -38.33
N GLN A 365 -10.02 13.99 -39.18
CA GLN A 365 -11.00 12.99 -38.74
C GLN A 365 -10.32 11.84 -37.98
N ILE A 366 -9.13 11.40 -38.43
CA ILE A 366 -8.32 10.39 -37.74
C ILE A 366 -7.87 10.91 -36.38
N CYS A 367 -7.41 12.16 -36.31
CA CYS A 367 -7.04 12.81 -35.05
C CYS A 367 -8.22 12.86 -34.06
N LEU A 368 -9.40 13.30 -34.51
CA LEU A 368 -10.61 13.38 -33.67
C LEU A 368 -11.06 12.01 -33.17
N ARG A 369 -11.09 11.01 -34.06
CA ARG A 369 -11.46 9.64 -33.70
C ARG A 369 -10.54 9.09 -32.61
N THR A 370 -9.23 9.25 -32.81
CA THR A 370 -8.24 8.72 -31.86
C THR A 370 -8.27 9.50 -30.54
N LEU A 371 -8.48 10.82 -30.58
CA LEU A 371 -8.69 11.65 -29.38
C LEU A 371 -9.89 11.15 -28.57
N PHE A 372 -11.01 10.88 -29.23
CA PHE A 372 -12.24 10.41 -28.57
C PHE A 372 -12.05 9.03 -27.98
N GLU A 373 -11.42 8.11 -28.72
CA GLU A 373 -11.10 6.76 -28.25
C GLU A 373 -10.20 6.79 -27.00
N VAL A 374 -9.11 7.56 -27.04
CA VAL A 374 -8.17 7.67 -25.91
C VAL A 374 -8.81 8.35 -24.70
N THR A 375 -9.58 9.42 -24.90
CA THR A 375 -10.26 10.10 -23.79
C THR A 375 -11.32 9.19 -23.14
N ASN A 376 -12.04 8.41 -23.95
CA ASN A 376 -12.97 7.39 -23.45
C ASN A 376 -12.24 6.26 -22.70
N GLU A 377 -11.11 5.79 -23.23
CA GLU A 377 -10.25 4.78 -22.57
C GLU A 377 -9.83 5.26 -21.19
N ILE A 378 -9.27 6.48 -21.11
CA ILE A 378 -8.83 7.10 -19.86
C ILE A 378 -10.00 7.29 -18.90
N SER A 379 -11.15 7.75 -19.38
CA SER A 379 -12.36 7.90 -18.56
C SER A 379 -12.85 6.56 -17.99
N CYS A 380 -12.83 5.50 -18.79
CA CYS A 380 -13.16 4.15 -18.34
C CYS A 380 -12.17 3.66 -17.28
N GLN A 381 -10.87 3.91 -17.46
CA GLN A 381 -9.85 3.55 -16.47
C GLN A 381 -10.05 4.32 -15.15
N ILE A 382 -10.33 5.62 -15.22
CA ILE A 382 -10.64 6.43 -14.03
C ILE A 382 -11.91 5.92 -13.33
N TYR A 383 -12.96 5.57 -14.09
CA TYR A 383 -14.18 5.00 -13.52
C TYR A 383 -13.95 3.65 -12.86
N GLN A 384 -13.12 2.79 -13.45
CA GLN A 384 -12.75 1.50 -12.88
C GLN A 384 -11.91 1.66 -11.61
N ALA A 385 -10.95 2.59 -11.62
CA ALA A 385 -10.03 2.83 -10.50
C ALA A 385 -10.69 3.57 -9.33
N HIS A 386 -11.51 4.59 -9.61
CA HIS A 386 -11.99 5.56 -8.62
C HIS A 386 -13.51 5.65 -8.50
N GLY A 387 -14.27 4.89 -9.30
CA GLY A 387 -15.74 4.86 -9.26
C GLY A 387 -16.44 6.12 -9.79
N TRP A 388 -15.68 7.12 -10.29
CA TRP A 388 -16.20 8.35 -10.87
C TRP A 388 -16.01 8.36 -12.39
N ASN A 389 -17.04 8.75 -13.14
CA ASN A 389 -16.93 8.89 -14.59
C ASN A 389 -16.61 10.36 -14.95
N PRO A 390 -15.35 10.68 -15.30
CA PRO A 390 -14.92 12.07 -15.55
C PRO A 390 -15.28 12.58 -16.94
N ILE A 391 -15.97 11.78 -17.76
CA ILE A 391 -16.10 12.03 -19.19
C ILE A 391 -16.60 13.43 -19.53
N HIS A 392 -17.57 13.94 -18.76
CA HIS A 392 -18.12 15.28 -18.97
C HIS A 392 -17.07 16.38 -18.76
N SER A 393 -16.31 16.33 -17.66
CA SER A 393 -15.26 17.30 -17.36
C SER A 393 -14.09 17.20 -18.34
N LEU A 394 -13.71 15.99 -18.77
CA LEU A 394 -12.67 15.80 -19.79
C LEU A 394 -13.11 16.40 -21.14
N HIS A 395 -14.35 16.15 -21.58
CA HIS A 395 -14.90 16.75 -22.80
C HIS A 395 -14.92 18.28 -22.70
N LYS A 396 -15.37 18.81 -21.56
CA LYS A 396 -15.41 20.25 -21.31
C LYS A 396 -14.02 20.88 -21.41
N ALA A 397 -12.99 20.23 -20.86
CA ALA A 397 -11.62 20.70 -20.94
C ALA A 397 -11.10 20.75 -22.39
N TRP A 398 -11.31 19.68 -23.17
CA TRP A 398 -10.93 19.64 -24.59
C TRP A 398 -11.67 20.68 -25.43
N ALA A 399 -12.98 20.85 -25.20
CA ALA A 399 -13.78 21.86 -25.87
C ALA A 399 -13.30 23.28 -25.53
N LYS A 400 -12.93 23.52 -24.25
CA LYS A 400 -12.38 24.81 -23.80
C LYS A 400 -11.06 25.12 -24.52
N LEU A 401 -10.18 24.12 -24.67
CA LEU A 401 -8.91 24.26 -25.39
C LEU A 401 -9.12 24.56 -26.88
N CYS A 402 -9.95 23.79 -27.58
CA CYS A 402 -10.18 24.01 -29.02
C CYS A 402 -10.83 25.37 -29.30
N LYS A 403 -11.73 25.85 -28.43
CA LYS A 403 -12.29 27.20 -28.53
C LYS A 403 -11.22 28.28 -28.38
N ALA A 404 -10.29 28.10 -27.45
CA ALA A 404 -9.19 29.04 -27.26
C ALA A 404 -8.26 29.10 -28.49
N PHE A 405 -7.91 27.94 -29.08
CA PHE A 405 -7.16 27.90 -30.33
C PHE A 405 -7.92 28.52 -31.51
N LEU A 406 -9.25 28.32 -31.58
CA LEU A 406 -10.06 28.92 -32.64
C LEU A 406 -10.02 30.46 -32.55
N VAL A 407 -10.11 31.03 -31.35
CA VAL A 407 -9.99 32.48 -31.13
C VAL A 407 -8.64 33.01 -31.62
N GLU A 408 -7.54 32.29 -31.36
CA GLU A 408 -6.21 32.65 -31.88
C GLU A 408 -6.16 32.59 -33.42
N ALA A 409 -6.74 31.55 -34.03
CA ALA A 409 -6.85 31.44 -35.49
C ALA A 409 -7.72 32.55 -36.12
N GLU A 410 -8.78 33.00 -35.44
CA GLU A 410 -9.60 34.15 -35.85
C GLU A 410 -8.82 35.47 -35.81
N TRP A 411 -8.02 35.70 -34.76
CA TRP A 411 -7.14 36.87 -34.69
C TRP A 411 -6.10 36.85 -35.83
N MET A 412 -5.47 35.70 -36.07
CA MET A 412 -4.49 35.53 -37.16
C MET A 412 -5.11 35.76 -38.55
N SER A 413 -6.31 35.25 -38.80
CA SER A 413 -6.96 35.32 -40.12
C SER A 413 -7.59 36.69 -40.42
N SER A 414 -8.17 37.33 -39.41
CA SER A 414 -8.80 38.66 -39.52
C SER A 414 -7.78 39.80 -39.51
N GLY A 415 -6.57 39.57 -38.99
CA GLY A 415 -5.55 40.59 -38.75
C GLY A 415 -5.90 41.55 -37.61
N GLN A 416 -6.97 41.29 -36.85
CA GLN A 416 -7.34 42.08 -35.67
C GLN A 416 -6.42 41.70 -34.50
N SER A 417 -5.72 42.70 -33.95
CA SER A 417 -4.85 42.49 -32.79
C SER A 417 -5.69 42.59 -31.50
N PRO A 418 -5.72 41.55 -30.65
CA PRO A 418 -6.32 41.65 -29.32
C PRO A 418 -5.53 42.63 -28.43
N SER A 419 -6.15 43.01 -27.32
CA SER A 419 -5.38 43.65 -26.25
C SER A 419 -4.43 42.66 -25.57
N ALA A 420 -3.37 43.13 -24.90
CA ALA A 420 -2.44 42.25 -24.19
C ALA A 420 -3.13 41.40 -23.12
N GLU A 421 -4.11 41.98 -22.41
CA GLU A 421 -4.91 41.29 -21.39
C GLU A 421 -5.88 40.27 -21.99
N GLU A 422 -6.53 40.61 -23.10
CA GLU A 422 -7.43 39.71 -23.83
C GLU A 422 -6.66 38.51 -24.41
N TYR A 423 -5.48 38.78 -24.98
CA TYR A 423 -4.55 37.75 -25.41
C TYR A 423 -4.15 36.85 -24.24
N LEU A 424 -3.73 37.42 -23.10
CA LEU A 424 -3.31 36.62 -21.95
C LEU A 424 -4.43 35.72 -21.41
N LYS A 425 -5.66 36.26 -21.32
CA LYS A 425 -6.83 35.50 -20.85
C LYS A 425 -7.12 34.28 -21.72
N ASN A 426 -7.04 34.42 -23.04
CA ASN A 426 -7.17 33.28 -23.96
C ASN A 426 -5.93 32.37 -23.91
N GLY A 427 -4.75 32.99 -23.93
CA GLY A 427 -3.43 32.38 -23.91
C GLY A 427 -3.24 31.40 -22.75
N VAL A 428 -3.77 31.75 -21.57
CA VAL A 428 -3.79 30.89 -20.37
C VAL A 428 -4.53 29.57 -20.62
N VAL A 429 -5.62 29.59 -21.40
CA VAL A 429 -6.39 28.40 -21.75
C VAL A 429 -5.70 27.61 -22.87
N SER A 430 -5.23 28.30 -23.92
CA SER A 430 -4.59 27.68 -25.10
C SER A 430 -3.26 26.99 -24.78
N THR A 431 -2.66 27.23 -23.61
CA THR A 431 -1.50 26.45 -23.13
C THR A 431 -1.73 24.94 -23.02
N GLY A 432 -2.99 24.50 -22.92
CA GLY A 432 -3.33 23.09 -22.64
C GLY A 432 -3.11 22.66 -21.18
N VAL A 433 -2.67 23.56 -20.29
CA VAL A 433 -2.48 23.27 -18.86
C VAL A 433 -3.78 22.86 -18.18
N HIS A 434 -4.90 23.49 -18.55
CA HIS A 434 -6.21 23.14 -18.03
C HIS A 434 -6.54 21.68 -18.35
N VAL A 435 -6.39 21.26 -19.61
CA VAL A 435 -6.61 19.86 -20.02
C VAL A 435 -5.68 18.92 -19.24
N THR A 436 -4.40 19.27 -19.13
CA THR A 436 -3.40 18.46 -18.42
C THR A 436 -3.79 18.27 -16.95
N LEU A 437 -4.12 19.36 -16.24
CA LEU A 437 -4.46 19.31 -14.82
C LEU A 437 -5.83 18.70 -14.56
N THR A 438 -6.81 18.85 -15.46
CA THR A 438 -8.08 18.09 -15.39
C THR A 438 -7.82 16.59 -15.44
N HIS A 439 -6.99 16.13 -16.39
CA HIS A 439 -6.61 14.71 -16.45
C HIS A 439 -5.87 14.28 -15.19
N VAL A 440 -4.92 15.07 -14.68
CA VAL A 440 -4.19 14.77 -13.44
C VAL A 440 -5.13 14.63 -12.25
N PHE A 441 -6.06 15.57 -12.04
CA PHE A 441 -7.02 15.53 -10.93
C PHE A 441 -7.79 14.21 -10.90
N PHE A 442 -8.35 13.81 -12.04
CA PHE A 442 -9.12 12.57 -12.11
C PHE A 442 -8.25 11.31 -12.11
N LEU A 443 -7.05 11.34 -12.71
CA LEU A 443 -6.11 10.22 -12.67
C LEU A 443 -5.61 9.94 -11.23
N LEU A 444 -5.45 10.98 -10.41
CA LEU A 444 -5.06 10.85 -9.01
C LEU A 444 -6.16 10.21 -8.14
N GLY A 445 -7.43 10.51 -8.39
CA GLY A 445 -8.55 9.85 -7.69
C GLY A 445 -8.84 10.37 -6.27
N GLU A 446 -8.10 11.38 -5.80
CA GLU A 446 -8.18 11.87 -4.42
C GLU A 446 -9.24 12.98 -4.29
N LEU A 447 -10.13 12.87 -3.30
CA LEU A 447 -11.20 13.85 -3.02
C LEU A 447 -12.14 14.15 -4.20
N ILE A 448 -12.42 13.16 -5.06
CA ILE A 448 -13.43 13.32 -6.12
C ILE A 448 -14.83 13.28 -5.49
N SER A 449 -15.52 14.41 -5.52
CA SER A 449 -16.92 14.56 -5.12
C SER A 449 -17.64 15.46 -6.12
N LYS A 450 -18.97 15.55 -5.99
CA LYS A 450 -19.73 16.44 -6.86
C LYS A 450 -19.34 17.91 -6.65
N GLU A 451 -19.13 18.30 -5.39
CA GLU A 451 -18.74 19.65 -4.99
C GLU A 451 -17.34 19.99 -5.50
N THR A 452 -16.36 19.08 -5.35
CA THR A 452 -15.01 19.34 -5.84
C THR A 452 -14.96 19.36 -7.36
N VAL A 453 -15.74 18.52 -8.06
CA VAL A 453 -15.85 18.54 -9.53
C VAL A 453 -16.55 19.80 -10.03
N GLU A 454 -17.62 20.27 -9.38
CA GLU A 454 -18.28 21.52 -9.74
C GLU A 454 -17.35 22.73 -9.60
N LEU A 455 -16.57 22.79 -8.50
CA LEU A 455 -15.53 23.80 -8.31
C LEU A 455 -14.39 23.66 -9.32
N PHE A 456 -13.98 22.44 -9.64
CA PHE A 456 -12.93 22.16 -10.61
C PHE A 456 -13.30 22.53 -12.04
N ASP A 457 -14.59 22.45 -12.35
CA ASP A 457 -15.18 22.86 -13.60
C ASP A 457 -15.25 24.39 -13.75
N GLU A 458 -14.88 25.17 -12.73
CA GLU A 458 -14.65 26.62 -12.75
C GLU A 458 -13.18 26.98 -13.01
N ASP A 459 -12.90 28.25 -13.33
CA ASP A 459 -11.55 28.73 -13.64
C ASP A 459 -10.74 28.98 -12.35
N LEU A 460 -10.27 27.89 -11.73
CA LEU A 460 -9.54 27.92 -10.47
C LEU A 460 -8.20 28.66 -10.56
N ASP A 461 -7.93 29.50 -9.56
CA ASP A 461 -6.70 30.29 -9.46
C ASP A 461 -5.42 29.43 -9.41
N ILE A 462 -5.48 28.23 -8.83
CA ILE A 462 -4.34 27.30 -8.79
C ILE A 462 -3.94 26.79 -10.19
N ILE A 463 -4.92 26.53 -11.06
CA ILE A 463 -4.72 26.06 -12.43
C ILE A 463 -4.31 27.25 -13.31
N SER A 464 -5.05 28.36 -13.22
CA SER A 464 -4.81 29.55 -14.02
C SER A 464 -3.44 30.18 -13.71
N SER A 465 -2.98 30.14 -12.46
CA SER A 465 -1.63 30.61 -12.08
C SER A 465 -0.53 29.76 -12.72
N SER A 466 -0.67 28.43 -12.68
CA SER A 466 0.28 27.51 -13.30
C SER A 466 0.34 27.72 -14.82
N ALA A 467 -0.82 27.93 -15.45
CA ALA A 467 -0.94 28.22 -16.87
C ALA A 467 -0.40 29.61 -17.26
N THR A 468 -0.61 30.62 -16.41
CA THR A 468 -0.08 31.98 -16.60
C THR A 468 1.45 31.98 -16.57
N VAL A 469 2.04 31.22 -15.63
CA VAL A 469 3.50 31.01 -15.58
C VAL A 469 3.98 30.42 -16.90
N LEU A 470 3.33 29.36 -17.42
CA LEU A 470 3.69 28.74 -18.69
C LEU A 470 3.60 29.73 -19.85
N ARG A 471 2.43 30.32 -20.07
CA ARG A 471 2.16 31.24 -21.21
C ARG A 471 3.16 32.38 -21.26
N LEU A 472 3.35 33.08 -20.15
CA LEU A 472 4.22 34.26 -20.13
C LEU A 472 5.71 33.90 -20.32
N TRP A 473 6.14 32.72 -19.87
CA TRP A 473 7.51 32.26 -20.12
C TRP A 473 7.73 31.83 -21.56
N ASP A 474 6.75 31.16 -22.15
CA ASP A 474 6.76 30.78 -23.57
C ASP A 474 6.87 32.03 -24.45
N ASP A 475 6.02 33.02 -24.21
CA ASP A 475 5.99 34.31 -24.91
C ASP A 475 7.26 35.16 -24.73
N MET A 476 7.99 34.95 -23.62
CA MET A 476 9.31 35.58 -23.40
C MET A 476 10.46 34.83 -24.07
N GLY A 477 10.22 33.61 -24.54
CA GLY A 477 11.19 32.78 -25.24
C GLY A 477 11.71 33.46 -26.50
N SER A 478 12.94 33.12 -26.89
CA SER A 478 13.56 33.61 -28.14
C SER A 478 13.37 32.64 -29.31
N ALA A 479 12.68 31.52 -29.08
CA ALA A 479 12.41 30.51 -30.08
C ALA A 479 11.38 31.05 -31.08
N LYS A 480 11.83 31.38 -32.29
CA LYS A 480 10.92 31.56 -33.42
C LYS A 480 10.54 30.18 -33.92
N ASP A 481 9.27 29.80 -33.88
CA ASP A 481 8.84 28.56 -34.54
C ASP A 481 9.06 28.73 -36.06
N GLU A 482 10.00 27.94 -36.61
CA GLU A 482 10.43 28.04 -38.01
C GLU A 482 9.27 27.81 -39.00
N LYS A 483 8.16 27.22 -38.54
CA LYS A 483 6.96 26.98 -39.36
C LYS A 483 5.93 28.11 -39.33
N GLN A 484 5.88 28.92 -38.28
CA GLN A 484 4.80 29.91 -38.07
C GLN A 484 5.18 31.32 -38.57
N GLU A 485 6.43 31.52 -38.99
CA GLU A 485 6.97 32.81 -39.48
C GLU A 485 6.79 34.00 -38.49
N GLY A 486 6.53 33.72 -37.20
CA GLY A 486 6.30 34.73 -36.15
C GLY A 486 4.96 35.46 -36.25
N ARG A 487 3.89 34.75 -36.65
CA ARG A 487 2.53 35.30 -36.83
C ARG A 487 1.56 34.96 -35.69
N ASP A 488 1.98 34.12 -34.76
CA ASP A 488 1.28 33.66 -33.56
C ASP A 488 1.06 34.77 -32.51
N GLY A 489 1.93 35.79 -32.52
CA GLY A 489 1.85 36.93 -31.59
C GLY A 489 2.20 36.53 -30.15
N SER A 490 2.68 37.49 -29.36
CA SER A 490 3.05 37.25 -27.96
C SER A 490 2.54 38.35 -27.04
N TYR A 491 2.36 38.04 -25.76
CA TYR A 491 2.00 39.03 -24.75
C TYR A 491 2.94 40.24 -24.76
N LEU A 492 4.25 40.02 -24.91
CA LEU A 492 5.24 41.10 -24.98
C LEU A 492 4.99 42.01 -26.18
N GLU A 493 4.68 41.44 -27.34
CA GLU A 493 4.40 42.21 -28.56
C GLU A 493 3.14 43.05 -28.42
N TYR A 494 2.04 42.48 -27.90
CA TYR A 494 0.81 43.22 -27.69
C TYR A 494 0.97 44.30 -26.62
N TYR A 495 1.65 44.00 -25.52
CA TYR A 495 1.90 44.98 -24.46
C TYR A 495 2.79 46.14 -24.96
N MET A 496 3.80 45.86 -25.78
CA MET A 496 4.61 46.91 -26.41
C MET A 496 3.83 47.74 -27.42
N LYS A 497 2.88 47.15 -28.15
CA LYS A 497 1.98 47.88 -29.05
C LYS A 497 1.06 48.83 -28.27
N GLU A 498 0.57 48.41 -27.10
CA GLU A 498 -0.27 49.22 -26.21
C GLU A 498 0.51 50.30 -25.44
N HIS A 499 1.79 50.04 -25.16
CA HIS A 499 2.69 50.93 -24.45
C HIS A 499 3.94 51.30 -25.28
N PRO A 500 3.81 52.10 -26.37
CA PRO A 500 4.91 52.39 -27.29
C PRO A 500 6.12 53.09 -26.66
N SER A 501 5.97 53.67 -25.46
CA SER A 501 7.03 54.31 -24.70
C SER A 501 7.94 53.35 -23.94
N MET A 502 7.54 52.09 -23.76
CA MET A 502 8.31 51.08 -23.03
C MET A 502 9.28 50.36 -23.97
N CYS A 503 10.55 50.23 -23.54
CA CYS A 503 11.51 49.43 -24.26
C CYS A 503 11.33 47.93 -23.97
N TYR A 504 11.89 47.07 -24.83
CA TYR A 504 11.80 45.61 -24.67
C TYR A 504 12.20 45.11 -23.27
N GLU A 505 13.25 45.66 -22.67
CA GLU A 505 13.70 45.28 -21.32
C GLU A 505 12.75 45.75 -20.21
N GLU A 506 12.02 46.86 -20.41
CA GLU A 506 10.99 47.31 -19.48
C GLU A 506 9.74 46.43 -19.56
N THR A 507 9.31 46.08 -20.77
CA THR A 507 8.22 45.13 -21.02
C THR A 507 8.55 43.77 -20.41
N LYS A 508 9.75 43.25 -20.65
CA LYS A 508 10.20 41.98 -20.08
C LYS A 508 10.23 41.99 -18.56
N ARG A 509 10.62 43.10 -17.93
CA ARG A 509 10.53 43.27 -16.47
C ARG A 509 9.08 43.27 -15.98
N HIS A 510 8.18 43.92 -16.72
CA HIS A 510 6.76 43.87 -16.45
C HIS A 510 6.22 42.43 -16.53
N THR A 511 6.54 41.69 -17.59
CA THR A 511 6.14 40.28 -17.75
C THR A 511 6.69 39.39 -16.62
N MET A 512 7.95 39.60 -16.21
CA MET A 512 8.51 38.89 -15.06
C MET A 512 7.76 39.20 -13.75
N LYS A 513 7.31 40.45 -13.56
CA LYS A 513 6.47 40.81 -12.41
C LYS A 513 5.14 40.05 -12.45
N GLN A 514 4.53 39.89 -13.61
CA GLN A 514 3.30 39.11 -13.77
C GLN A 514 3.50 37.63 -13.45
N ILE A 515 4.63 37.05 -13.87
CA ILE A 515 5.03 35.68 -13.49
C ILE A 515 5.22 35.56 -11.98
N CYS A 516 5.91 36.53 -11.34
CA CYS A 516 6.05 36.54 -9.89
C CYS A 516 4.70 36.62 -9.17
N ASN A 517 3.76 37.42 -9.67
CA ASN A 517 2.41 37.49 -9.12
C ASN A 517 1.66 36.15 -9.26
N ALA A 518 1.77 35.47 -10.40
CA ALA A 518 1.19 34.14 -10.59
C ALA A 518 1.80 33.11 -9.63
N TRP A 519 3.12 33.15 -9.38
CA TRP A 519 3.76 32.31 -8.36
C TRP A 519 3.25 32.60 -6.95
N LYS A 520 3.04 33.88 -6.59
CA LYS A 520 2.48 34.25 -5.29
C LYS A 520 1.06 33.70 -5.12
N THR A 521 0.20 33.84 -6.13
CA THR A 521 -1.14 33.26 -6.13
C THR A 521 -1.08 31.74 -5.99
N LEU A 522 -0.23 31.07 -6.77
CA LEU A 522 -0.04 29.62 -6.69
C LEU A 522 0.42 29.16 -5.30
N ASN A 523 1.36 29.88 -4.68
CA ASN A 523 1.82 29.62 -3.31
C ASN A 523 0.68 29.80 -2.29
N THR A 524 -0.10 30.87 -2.42
CA THR A 524 -1.27 31.13 -1.56
C THR A 524 -2.28 30.00 -1.66
N GLU A 525 -2.64 29.59 -2.88
CA GLU A 525 -3.59 28.49 -3.08
C GLU A 525 -3.03 27.18 -2.52
N CYS A 526 -1.76 26.85 -2.75
CA CYS A 526 -1.18 25.62 -2.23
C CYS A 526 -1.12 25.58 -0.68
N LEU A 527 -0.99 26.74 -0.02
CA LEU A 527 -0.83 26.82 1.44
C LEU A 527 -2.16 27.02 2.19
N LEU A 528 -3.06 27.84 1.65
CA LEU A 528 -4.30 28.25 2.32
C LEU A 528 -5.55 27.51 1.83
N SER A 529 -5.51 26.94 0.63
CA SER A 529 -6.64 26.24 0.03
C SER A 529 -6.62 24.77 0.40
N ASN A 530 -7.53 24.36 1.28
CA ASN A 530 -7.78 22.94 1.58
C ASN A 530 -8.75 22.28 0.56
N LEU A 531 -9.00 22.96 -0.57
CA LEU A 531 -9.99 22.53 -1.57
C LEU A 531 -9.54 21.31 -2.37
N PHE A 532 -8.23 21.15 -2.59
CA PHE A 532 -7.68 20.06 -3.40
C PHE A 532 -6.65 19.23 -2.63
N PRO A 533 -6.48 17.94 -3.00
CA PRO A 533 -5.47 17.08 -2.39
C PRO A 533 -4.04 17.64 -2.56
N ALA A 534 -3.18 17.42 -1.56
CA ALA A 534 -1.79 17.87 -1.60
C ALA A 534 -1.02 17.42 -2.85
N LYS A 535 -1.33 16.22 -3.38
CA LYS A 535 -0.70 15.70 -4.60
C LYS A 535 -1.14 16.44 -5.86
N PHE A 536 -2.38 16.93 -5.91
CA PHE A 536 -2.84 17.78 -7.00
C PHE A 536 -2.15 19.15 -6.94
N ASN A 537 -2.07 19.76 -5.76
CA ASN A 537 -1.33 21.01 -5.55
C ASN A 537 0.15 20.86 -5.97
N GLN A 538 0.74 19.71 -5.64
CA GLN A 538 2.11 19.38 -6.03
C GLN A 538 2.27 19.23 -7.56
N ALA A 539 1.26 18.72 -8.26
CA ALA A 539 1.27 18.65 -9.72
C ALA A 539 1.20 20.04 -10.37
N CYS A 540 0.35 20.92 -9.85
CA CYS A 540 0.29 22.34 -10.26
C CYS A 540 1.65 23.03 -10.09
N LEU A 541 2.26 22.87 -8.90
CA LEU A 541 3.61 23.37 -8.62
C LEU A 541 4.65 22.80 -9.58
N ASN A 542 4.66 21.49 -9.81
CA ASN A 542 5.66 20.87 -10.69
C ASN A 542 5.55 21.33 -12.14
N LEU A 543 4.33 21.55 -12.63
CA LEU A 543 4.10 22.12 -13.95
C LEU A 543 4.71 23.52 -14.03
N ALA A 544 4.47 24.39 -13.04
CA ALA A 544 5.09 25.71 -13.00
C ALA A 544 6.62 25.66 -12.87
N ARG A 545 7.17 24.70 -12.10
CA ARG A 545 8.62 24.51 -11.85
C ARG A 545 9.41 24.16 -13.11
N VAL A 546 8.82 23.45 -14.08
CA VAL A 546 9.57 23.03 -15.27
C VAL A 546 9.63 24.09 -16.35
N VAL A 547 8.69 25.03 -16.35
CA VAL A 547 8.55 26.04 -17.40
C VAL A 547 9.86 26.81 -17.63
N PRO A 548 10.56 27.34 -16.60
CA PRO A 548 11.84 28.02 -16.80
C PRO A 548 12.93 27.11 -17.38
N ILE A 549 12.84 25.78 -17.22
CA ILE A 549 13.81 24.84 -17.81
C ILE A 549 13.46 24.56 -19.27
N ALA A 550 12.16 24.44 -19.57
CA ALA A 550 11.67 24.12 -20.90
C ALA A 550 11.79 25.28 -21.90
N TYR A 551 11.65 26.54 -21.43
CA TYR A 551 11.54 27.72 -22.28
C TYR A 551 12.71 28.72 -22.16
N ASN A 552 13.75 28.40 -21.39
CA ASN A 552 14.93 29.27 -21.27
C ASN A 552 15.94 29.03 -22.39
N TYR A 553 15.62 29.58 -23.55
CA TYR A 553 16.47 29.56 -24.74
C TYR A 553 17.63 30.57 -24.59
N GLY A 554 18.72 30.12 -23.97
CA GLY A 554 20.06 30.68 -24.19
C GLY A 554 20.36 32.07 -23.59
N ARG A 555 20.04 32.31 -22.30
CA ARG A 555 20.73 33.39 -21.56
C ARG A 555 22.03 32.85 -20.97
N ALA A 556 23.12 33.56 -21.23
CA ALA A 556 24.46 33.26 -20.73
C ALA A 556 24.51 33.30 -19.19
N GLN A 557 24.26 32.15 -18.56
CA GLN A 557 24.70 31.76 -17.22
C GLN A 557 24.38 30.26 -17.07
N SER A 558 25.27 29.40 -17.54
CA SER A 558 25.44 28.00 -17.09
C SER A 558 24.18 27.12 -16.94
N ILE A 559 23.30 27.05 -17.94
CA ILE A 559 22.12 26.14 -17.90
C ILE A 559 22.39 24.89 -18.75
N MET A 560 22.17 23.71 -18.18
CA MET A 560 22.02 22.48 -18.96
C MET A 560 20.80 22.60 -19.87
N SER A 561 20.97 22.37 -21.18
CA SER A 561 19.84 22.32 -22.10
C SER A 561 18.83 21.23 -21.69
N LEU A 562 17.54 21.44 -21.98
CA LEU A 562 16.48 20.43 -21.76
C LEU A 562 16.90 19.06 -22.35
N GLU A 563 17.59 19.05 -23.49
CA GLU A 563 18.13 17.84 -24.11
C GLU A 563 19.17 17.12 -23.24
N ASN A 564 20.14 17.86 -22.68
CA ASN A 564 21.16 17.27 -21.80
C ASN A 564 20.53 16.72 -20.53
N LEU A 565 19.50 17.38 -20.03
CA LEU A 565 18.78 17.00 -18.84
C LEU A 565 17.91 15.75 -19.06
N ILE A 566 17.23 15.65 -20.20
CA ILE A 566 16.53 14.42 -20.64
C ILE A 566 17.54 13.27 -20.80
N LYS A 567 18.71 13.52 -21.41
CA LYS A 567 19.76 12.51 -21.54
C LYS A 567 20.27 12.03 -20.19
N GLN A 568 20.50 12.93 -19.25
CA GLN A 568 20.92 12.60 -17.90
C GLN A 568 19.85 11.74 -17.19
N PHE A 569 18.60 12.17 -17.28
CA PHE A 569 17.50 11.57 -16.52
C PHE A 569 17.05 10.21 -17.07
N LEU A 570 17.07 10.04 -18.39
CA LEU A 570 16.59 8.80 -19.04
C LEU A 570 17.71 7.85 -19.45
N PHE A 571 18.93 8.32 -19.70
CA PHE A 571 19.94 7.52 -20.41
C PHE A 571 21.35 7.51 -19.79
N HIS A 572 21.69 8.42 -18.88
CA HIS A 572 23.02 8.45 -18.25
C HIS A 572 23.13 7.45 -17.10
N GLN A 573 24.10 6.53 -17.17
CA GLN A 573 24.35 5.56 -16.11
C GLN A 573 25.17 6.19 -14.99
N MET A 574 24.63 6.13 -13.76
CA MET A 574 25.36 6.58 -12.57
C MET A 574 26.40 5.53 -12.15
N GLU A 575 27.66 5.96 -11.94
CA GLU A 575 28.69 5.09 -11.35
C GLU A 575 28.40 4.85 -9.86
N LEU A 576 28.12 3.59 -9.50
CA LEU A 576 27.96 3.10 -8.13
C LEU A 576 29.30 2.50 -7.69
N GLU A 577 29.91 3.03 -6.62
CA GLU A 577 31.13 2.42 -6.06
C GLU A 577 30.78 1.12 -5.33
N PRO A 578 31.60 0.04 -5.45
CA PRO A 578 31.38 -1.18 -4.71
C PRO A 578 31.62 -0.97 -3.21
N ILE A 579 30.70 -1.49 -2.40
CA ILE A 579 30.78 -1.46 -0.93
C ILE A 579 32.03 -2.22 -0.49
N LYS A 580 33.02 -1.50 0.05
CA LYS A 580 34.10 -2.09 0.84
C LYS A 580 33.64 -2.18 2.29
N ASP A 581 33.44 -3.41 2.76
CA ASP A 581 33.40 -3.88 4.15
C ASP A 581 33.13 -2.79 5.21
N PHE A 582 31.85 -2.53 5.47
CA PHE A 582 31.40 -1.92 6.71
C PHE A 582 30.46 -2.89 7.42
N PHE A 583 30.97 -4.03 7.90
CA PHE A 583 30.46 -4.76 9.08
C PHE A 583 31.36 -5.97 9.40
N ILE A 584 32.53 -5.74 10.01
CA ILE A 584 33.23 -6.77 10.80
C ILE A 584 33.79 -6.15 12.10
N HIS A 585 32.98 -6.31 13.18
CA HIS A 585 33.31 -6.48 14.61
C HIS A 585 33.95 -5.35 15.47
N PRO A 586 33.80 -5.35 16.84
CA PRO A 586 32.98 -6.24 17.70
C PRO A 586 32.20 -5.56 18.86
N MET A 587 31.01 -6.10 19.17
CA MET A 587 30.55 -6.35 20.55
C MET A 587 29.73 -7.67 20.55
N ALA A 588 30.42 -8.75 20.19
CA ALA A 588 30.05 -10.11 20.55
C ALA A 588 31.36 -10.86 20.78
N ALA A 589 31.62 -11.22 22.04
CA ALA A 589 32.63 -12.17 22.43
C ALA A 589 31.99 -13.15 23.42
N SER A 590 32.30 -14.43 23.23
CA SER A 590 31.81 -15.64 23.93
C SER A 590 30.49 -16.21 23.38
N ALA A 591 30.42 -17.35 22.68
CA ALA A 591 31.41 -18.39 22.45
C ALA A 591 31.01 -19.26 21.25
N SER A 592 31.99 -19.61 20.42
CA SER A 592 31.98 -20.74 19.47
C SER A 592 32.96 -21.79 19.95
N ALA A 593 32.56 -23.07 19.94
CA ALA A 593 33.33 -24.32 19.78
C ALA A 593 32.33 -25.47 20.03
N MET A 594 32.27 -26.63 19.37
CA MET A 594 33.07 -27.45 18.45
C MET A 594 32.08 -28.57 18.02
N LEU A 595 32.06 -29.17 16.82
CA LEU A 595 33.03 -30.11 16.27
C LEU A 595 32.58 -30.57 14.86
N ILE A 596 33.57 -31.06 14.11
CA ILE A 596 33.65 -31.36 12.67
C ILE A 596 33.34 -32.85 12.39
N VAL A 597 33.14 -33.18 11.10
CA VAL A 597 33.50 -34.41 10.33
C VAL A 597 32.24 -35.04 9.70
N GLY A 598 32.15 -35.35 8.40
CA GLY A 598 33.16 -35.43 7.35
C GLY A 598 32.57 -35.79 5.98
N VAL A 599 33.43 -35.65 4.97
CA VAL A 599 33.25 -35.76 3.51
C VAL A 599 33.16 -37.20 3.02
N ILE A 600 32.27 -37.52 2.05
CA ILE A 600 32.50 -38.54 0.98
C ILE A 600 31.77 -38.14 -0.33
N ALA A 601 32.48 -38.25 -1.46
CA ALA A 601 32.04 -38.00 -2.85
C ALA A 601 31.43 -39.27 -3.53
N PRO A 602 30.78 -39.18 -4.71
CA PRO A 602 29.79 -40.15 -5.20
C PRO A 602 30.39 -41.26 -6.09
N PRO A 603 29.66 -42.38 -6.35
CA PRO A 603 29.98 -43.30 -7.44
C PRO A 603 29.01 -43.19 -8.65
N PRO A 604 29.45 -43.59 -9.88
CA PRO A 604 28.73 -43.45 -11.15
C PRO A 604 27.86 -44.70 -11.53
N PRO A 605 27.05 -44.67 -12.63
CA PRO A 605 25.97 -45.63 -12.93
C PRO A 605 26.46 -46.83 -13.77
N PRO A 606 25.72 -47.96 -13.81
CA PRO A 606 25.14 -48.48 -15.09
C PRO A 606 23.93 -49.45 -14.90
N PRO A 607 23.44 -50.22 -15.91
CA PRO A 607 22.85 -49.83 -17.19
C PRO A 607 21.46 -50.51 -17.48
N SER A 608 20.85 -50.08 -18.58
CA SER A 608 19.73 -50.61 -19.39
C SER A 608 19.30 -52.10 -19.31
N SER A 609 17.98 -52.35 -19.36
CA SER A 609 17.28 -53.31 -20.25
C SER A 609 15.76 -53.30 -19.91
N SER A 610 14.88 -52.69 -20.71
CA SER A 610 14.19 -53.22 -21.91
C SER A 610 13.05 -54.22 -21.66
N SER A 611 11.99 -54.00 -22.45
CA SER A 611 10.89 -54.89 -22.90
C SER A 611 9.71 -55.18 -21.97
N SER A 612 8.64 -54.41 -22.19
CA SER A 612 7.31 -54.85 -22.70
C SER A 612 6.82 -56.26 -22.40
N SER A 613 5.61 -56.37 -21.84
CA SER A 613 4.43 -56.86 -22.59
C SER A 613 3.16 -56.78 -21.76
N SER A 614 2.10 -56.37 -22.44
CA SER A 614 0.69 -56.31 -22.04
C SER A 614 0.13 -57.58 -21.39
N SER A 615 -0.75 -57.42 -20.40
CA SER A 615 -1.97 -58.22 -20.31
C SER A 615 -3.06 -57.49 -19.51
N SER A 616 -4.20 -57.34 -20.17
CA SER A 616 -5.49 -56.90 -19.67
C SER A 616 -5.92 -57.55 -18.35
N PHE A 617 -6.40 -56.74 -17.40
CA PHE A 617 -7.32 -57.17 -16.35
C PHE A 617 -8.46 -56.15 -16.21
N GLN A 618 -9.69 -56.66 -16.20
CA GLN A 618 -10.93 -55.90 -16.01
C GLN A 618 -11.02 -55.32 -14.57
N PRO A 619 -11.59 -54.13 -14.38
CA PRO A 619 -11.80 -53.54 -13.06
C PRO A 619 -13.00 -54.17 -12.33
N TYR A 620 -12.88 -54.26 -11.00
CA TYR A 620 -13.95 -54.60 -10.08
C TYR A 620 -15.11 -53.59 -10.14
N PRO A 621 -16.36 -53.98 -9.83
CA PRO A 621 -17.53 -53.13 -10.05
C PRO A 621 -17.55 -51.97 -9.04
N LYS A 622 -17.57 -50.75 -9.57
CA LYS A 622 -17.97 -49.54 -8.83
C LYS A 622 -19.37 -49.76 -8.22
N ALA A 623 -19.56 -49.28 -6.99
CA ALA A 623 -20.89 -49.13 -6.43
C ALA A 623 -21.79 -48.38 -7.43
N SER A 624 -22.95 -48.96 -7.70
CA SER A 624 -23.95 -48.50 -8.65
C SER A 624 -24.24 -47.00 -8.50
N MET A 625 -23.88 -46.21 -9.52
CA MET A 625 -24.18 -44.78 -9.67
C MET A 625 -25.68 -44.44 -9.78
N HIS A 626 -26.60 -45.41 -9.65
CA HIS A 626 -28.01 -45.20 -10.02
C HIS A 626 -28.99 -44.87 -8.89
N ASN A 627 -28.57 -44.75 -7.63
CA ASN A 627 -29.46 -44.38 -6.52
C ASN A 627 -28.90 -43.29 -5.57
N MET A 628 -28.17 -42.30 -6.08
CA MET A 628 -27.89 -41.10 -5.29
C MET A 628 -29.13 -40.20 -5.27
N VAL A 629 -29.90 -40.30 -4.18
CA VAL A 629 -30.89 -39.29 -3.76
C VAL A 629 -30.14 -37.95 -3.62
N PRO A 630 -30.68 -36.80 -4.07
CA PRO A 630 -29.95 -35.53 -4.07
C PRO A 630 -29.37 -35.21 -2.68
N HIS A 631 -28.04 -35.15 -2.61
CA HIS A 631 -27.24 -35.10 -1.39
C HIS A 631 -27.18 -33.68 -0.77
N SER A 632 -27.31 -33.67 0.57
CA SER A 632 -27.20 -32.62 1.60
C SER A 632 -27.85 -31.23 1.41
N LYS A 633 -29.09 -31.08 1.91
CA LYS A 633 -29.55 -29.82 2.56
C LYS A 633 -29.42 -29.99 4.08
N LYS A 634 -28.33 -29.52 4.70
CA LYS A 634 -28.20 -29.43 6.17
C LYS A 634 -27.48 -28.17 6.67
N TRP A 635 -26.60 -27.55 5.88
CA TRP A 635 -26.31 -26.13 6.07
C TRP A 635 -27.44 -25.30 5.45
N THR A 636 -28.24 -24.62 6.27
CA THR A 636 -29.49 -24.00 5.81
C THR A 636 -29.37 -22.53 5.41
N ILE A 637 -28.20 -21.89 5.62
CA ILE A 637 -27.99 -20.50 5.19
C ILE A 637 -27.57 -20.49 3.72
N PRO A 638 -28.47 -20.12 2.78
CA PRO A 638 -28.09 -19.98 1.39
C PRO A 638 -27.18 -18.77 1.23
N LEU A 639 -26.27 -18.84 0.27
CA LEU A 639 -25.51 -17.67 -0.18
C LEU A 639 -26.52 -16.61 -0.66
N HIS A 640 -26.62 -15.47 0.01
CA HIS A 640 -27.62 -14.46 -0.35
C HIS A 640 -27.28 -13.83 -1.71
N HIS A 641 -28.29 -13.59 -2.56
CA HIS A 641 -28.08 -13.05 -3.91
C HIS A 641 -27.39 -11.67 -3.94
N SER A 642 -27.37 -10.94 -2.82
CA SER A 642 -26.64 -9.67 -2.69
C SER A 642 -25.11 -9.81 -2.73
N PHE A 643 -24.58 -11.03 -2.51
CA PHE A 643 -23.15 -11.35 -2.66
C PHE A 643 -22.84 -12.02 -4.01
N LEU A 644 -23.86 -12.18 -4.86
CA LEU A 644 -23.70 -12.69 -6.22
C LEU A 644 -23.56 -11.50 -7.18
N PRO A 645 -22.48 -11.43 -7.97
CA PRO A 645 -22.21 -10.27 -8.81
C PRO A 645 -23.21 -10.18 -9.97
N ILE A 646 -23.75 -8.98 -10.23
CA ILE A 646 -24.39 -8.63 -11.52
C ILE A 646 -23.32 -8.33 -12.59
N SER A 647 -22.10 -7.99 -12.16
CA SER A 647 -20.89 -7.86 -12.97
C SER A 647 -19.74 -7.50 -12.01
N LEU A 648 -18.50 -7.79 -12.39
CA LEU A 648 -17.29 -7.41 -11.66
C LEU A 648 -16.61 -6.23 -12.36
N PRO A 649 -16.18 -5.18 -11.64
CA PRO A 649 -15.15 -4.27 -12.12
C PRO A 649 -13.82 -5.05 -12.25
N ALA A 650 -13.06 -4.75 -13.30
CA ALA A 650 -11.65 -5.13 -13.39
C ALA A 650 -10.84 -4.28 -12.40
N ASP A 651 -9.83 -4.91 -11.79
CA ASP A 651 -8.84 -4.37 -10.84
C ASP A 651 -9.35 -3.92 -9.47
N SER A 652 -9.35 -4.87 -8.52
CA SER A 652 -9.57 -4.61 -7.11
C SER A 652 -8.27 -4.22 -6.38
N GLN A 653 -7.89 -2.95 -6.46
CA GLN A 653 -7.25 -2.27 -5.32
C GLN A 653 -8.34 -1.42 -4.65
N ILE A 654 -8.85 -1.89 -3.51
CA ILE A 654 -9.77 -1.09 -2.69
C ILE A 654 -8.92 -0.04 -1.98
N SER A 655 -8.84 1.17 -2.54
CA SER A 655 -8.55 2.36 -1.76
C SER A 655 -9.77 2.64 -0.85
N PRO A 656 -9.58 2.95 0.44
CA PRO A 656 -10.68 3.42 1.26
C PRO A 656 -11.01 4.85 0.82
N SER A 657 -12.12 5.05 0.13
CA SER A 657 -12.71 6.38 -0.08
C SER A 657 -12.89 7.03 1.30
N ILE A 658 -12.18 8.13 1.57
CA ILE A 658 -12.33 8.90 2.81
C ILE A 658 -13.68 9.63 2.72
N ASP A 659 -14.71 8.95 3.18
CA ASP A 659 -16.03 9.53 3.43
C ASP A 659 -15.92 10.54 4.59
N GLU A 660 -16.77 11.56 4.65
CA GLU A 660 -16.82 12.54 5.75
C GLU A 660 -17.05 11.84 7.11
N THR A 661 -17.72 10.67 7.08
CA THR A 661 -17.84 9.74 8.21
C THR A 661 -16.53 9.04 8.59
N SER A 662 -15.58 8.85 7.68
CA SER A 662 -14.25 8.26 7.94
C SER A 662 -13.35 9.23 8.72
N MET A 663 -13.33 10.52 8.35
CA MET A 663 -12.58 11.54 9.11
C MET A 663 -13.12 11.70 10.53
N LYS A 664 -14.45 11.67 10.70
CA LYS A 664 -15.09 11.70 12.03
C LYS A 664 -14.76 10.47 12.86
N TYR A 665 -14.80 9.28 12.26
CA TYR A 665 -14.39 8.03 12.91
C TYR A 665 -12.93 8.12 13.41
N GLU A 666 -12.01 8.61 12.58
CA GLU A 666 -10.59 8.72 12.95
C GLU A 666 -10.35 9.73 14.08
N PHE A 667 -11.05 10.87 14.04
CA PHE A 667 -10.99 11.87 15.09
C PHE A 667 -11.55 11.36 16.43
N GLU A 668 -12.74 10.74 16.43
CA GLU A 668 -13.34 10.15 17.63
C GLU A 668 -12.47 9.03 18.21
N MET A 669 -11.90 8.18 17.34
CA MET A 669 -10.98 7.12 17.74
C MET A 669 -9.71 7.69 18.39
N LYS A 670 -9.13 8.77 17.85
CA LYS A 670 -7.96 9.44 18.43
C LYS A 670 -8.26 9.97 19.84
N ASN A 671 -9.44 10.53 20.07
CA ASN A 671 -9.87 11.01 21.38
C ASN A 671 -10.04 9.88 22.40
N LEU A 672 -10.59 8.72 21.99
CA LEU A 672 -10.70 7.55 22.85
C LEU A 672 -9.34 6.96 23.23
N LYS A 673 -8.38 6.94 22.29
CA LYS A 673 -6.99 6.55 22.58
C LYS A 673 -6.35 7.47 23.60
N HIS A 674 -6.55 8.78 23.46
CA HIS A 674 -6.08 9.76 24.43
C HIS A 674 -6.74 9.55 25.81
N LEU A 675 -8.06 9.35 25.86
CA LEU A 675 -8.79 9.09 27.10
C LEU A 675 -8.21 7.87 27.85
N LEU A 676 -7.97 6.76 27.14
CA LEU A 676 -7.36 5.57 27.73
C LEU A 676 -5.96 5.86 28.30
N ARG A 677 -5.12 6.62 27.57
CA ARG A 677 -3.77 7.01 28.03
C ARG A 677 -3.82 7.90 29.27
N GLU A 678 -4.72 8.86 29.34
CA GLU A 678 -4.85 9.74 30.51
C GLU A 678 -5.41 9.00 31.73
N THR A 679 -6.43 8.16 31.54
CA THR A 679 -6.95 7.32 32.64
C THR A 679 -5.84 6.44 33.21
N ALA A 680 -4.99 5.85 32.36
CA ALA A 680 -3.89 5.00 32.82
C ALA A 680 -2.84 5.72 33.69
N LYS A 681 -2.71 7.05 33.59
CA LYS A 681 -1.83 7.85 34.45
C LYS A 681 -2.43 8.11 35.83
N ILE A 682 -3.76 8.08 35.94
CA ILE A 682 -4.51 8.53 37.12
C ILE A 682 -5.03 7.33 37.92
N ASP A 683 -5.59 6.33 37.23
CA ASP A 683 -6.26 5.18 37.84
C ASP A 683 -5.88 3.87 37.12
N SER A 684 -5.10 3.07 37.82
CA SER A 684 -4.64 1.77 37.33
C SER A 684 -5.76 0.73 37.22
N LEU A 685 -6.77 0.74 38.10
CA LEU A 685 -7.87 -0.23 38.02
C LEU A 685 -8.81 0.17 36.89
N GLU A 686 -9.12 1.46 36.79
CA GLU A 686 -10.04 1.94 35.77
C GLU A 686 -9.48 1.77 34.35
N SER A 687 -8.17 1.98 34.16
CA SER A 687 -7.54 1.67 32.87
C SER A 687 -7.57 0.18 32.52
N LEU A 688 -7.43 -0.73 33.48
CA LEU A 688 -7.60 -2.17 33.24
C LEU A 688 -9.06 -2.51 32.89
N ASN A 689 -10.03 -1.88 33.54
CA ASN A 689 -11.46 -2.02 33.22
C ASN A 689 -11.76 -1.52 31.80
N MET A 690 -11.15 -0.39 31.38
CA MET A 690 -11.27 0.11 30.02
C MET A 690 -10.66 -0.85 29.00
N ILE A 691 -9.51 -1.44 29.29
CA ILE A 691 -8.90 -2.45 28.40
C ILE A 691 -9.81 -3.69 28.26
N ASP A 692 -10.35 -4.19 29.37
CA ASP A 692 -11.30 -5.32 29.32
C ASP A 692 -12.55 -4.98 28.50
N ALA A 693 -13.11 -3.78 28.69
CA ALA A 693 -14.25 -3.32 27.91
C ALA A 693 -13.92 -3.20 26.41
N ILE A 694 -12.77 -2.63 26.05
CA ILE A 694 -12.30 -2.51 24.66
C ILE A 694 -12.18 -3.89 24.01
N GLN A 695 -11.60 -4.86 24.73
CA GLN A 695 -11.48 -6.25 24.28
C GLN A 695 -12.84 -6.93 24.12
N ARG A 696 -13.78 -6.72 25.05
CA ARG A 696 -15.15 -7.28 24.97
C ARG A 696 -16.00 -6.63 23.88
N LEU A 697 -15.70 -5.38 23.52
CA LEU A 697 -16.33 -4.65 22.42
C LEU A 697 -15.74 -4.98 21.05
N GLY A 698 -14.63 -5.73 20.98
CA GLY A 698 -14.02 -6.19 19.72
C GLY A 698 -13.26 -5.11 18.95
N ILE A 699 -12.92 -4.00 19.60
CA ILE A 699 -12.20 -2.87 19.00
C ILE A 699 -10.75 -2.77 19.48
N ASP A 700 -10.23 -3.78 20.18
CA ASP A 700 -8.85 -3.81 20.70
C ASP A 700 -7.78 -3.72 19.61
N HIS A 701 -8.10 -4.16 18.38
CA HIS A 701 -7.24 -3.96 17.21
C HIS A 701 -6.95 -2.47 16.93
N CYS A 702 -7.84 -1.56 17.32
CA CYS A 702 -7.62 -0.12 17.23
C CYS A 702 -6.67 0.41 18.31
N PHE A 703 -6.53 -0.27 19.46
CA PHE A 703 -5.83 0.21 20.67
C PHE A 703 -4.53 -0.56 20.98
N LYS A 704 -3.95 -1.29 20.00
CA LYS A 704 -2.78 -2.16 20.22
C LYS A 704 -1.61 -1.46 20.94
N GLN A 705 -1.31 -0.22 20.56
CA GLN A 705 -0.18 0.54 21.14
C GLN A 705 -0.48 0.95 22.58
N GLU A 706 -1.68 1.48 22.83
CA GLU A 706 -2.13 1.91 24.15
C GLU A 706 -2.18 0.74 25.13
N ILE A 707 -2.83 -0.36 24.74
CA ILE A 707 -2.94 -1.57 25.56
C ILE A 707 -1.55 -2.10 25.89
N LYS A 708 -0.66 -2.21 24.89
CA LYS A 708 0.71 -2.69 25.11
C LYS A 708 1.47 -1.81 26.11
N ALA A 709 1.42 -0.49 25.95
CA ALA A 709 2.12 0.44 26.84
C ALA A 709 1.59 0.41 28.28
N ILE A 710 0.26 0.33 28.45
CA ILE A 710 -0.37 0.24 29.76
C ILE A 710 0.01 -1.08 30.43
N LEU A 711 -0.16 -2.21 29.74
CA LEU A 711 0.17 -3.52 30.29
C LEU A 711 1.67 -3.67 30.60
N GLN A 712 2.54 -3.09 29.77
CA GLN A 712 3.98 -3.05 30.07
C GLN A 712 4.27 -2.27 31.37
N THR A 713 3.57 -1.15 31.60
CA THR A 713 3.67 -0.37 32.84
C THR A 713 3.14 -1.16 34.03
N GLN A 714 2.01 -1.85 33.88
CA GLN A 714 1.45 -2.72 34.92
C GLN A 714 2.42 -3.85 35.29
N TYR A 715 3.06 -4.46 34.29
CA TYR A 715 4.02 -5.54 34.49
C TYR A 715 5.29 -5.07 35.22
N THR A 716 5.85 -3.92 34.86
CA THR A 716 7.03 -3.37 35.54
C THR A 716 6.72 -2.97 36.98
N MET A 717 5.53 -2.43 37.26
CA MET A 717 5.08 -2.14 38.63
C MET A 717 4.98 -3.42 39.48
N GLU A 718 4.54 -4.55 38.91
CA GLU A 718 4.44 -5.85 39.61
C GLU A 718 5.80 -6.41 40.04
N THR A 719 6.86 -6.20 39.26
CA THR A 719 8.21 -6.69 39.62
C THR A 719 8.77 -6.08 40.91
N HIS A 720 8.13 -5.03 41.45
CA HIS A 720 8.61 -4.28 42.61
C HIS A 720 7.71 -4.32 43.86
N ASN A 721 6.43 -4.70 43.78
CA ASN A 721 5.58 -4.96 44.95
C ASN A 721 4.18 -5.44 44.53
N PHE A 722 3.74 -6.61 45.00
CA PHE A 722 2.31 -6.91 45.07
C PHE A 722 1.69 -6.01 46.14
N ASP A 723 0.94 -5.00 45.73
CA ASP A 723 0.27 -4.12 46.69
C ASP A 723 -0.78 -4.94 47.45
N ALA A 724 -0.50 -5.22 48.73
CA ALA A 724 -1.39 -5.94 49.64
C ALA A 724 -2.76 -5.26 49.84
N LYS A 725 -2.97 -4.08 49.23
CA LYS A 725 -4.22 -3.32 49.25
C LYS A 725 -5.15 -3.58 48.04
N CYS A 726 -4.71 -4.28 47.00
CA CYS A 726 -5.55 -4.54 45.83
C CYS A 726 -6.64 -5.59 46.11
N GLY A 727 -7.87 -5.35 45.64
CA GLY A 727 -8.97 -6.30 45.74
C GLY A 727 -8.85 -7.49 44.76
N LEU A 728 -9.57 -8.58 45.05
CA LEU A 728 -9.54 -9.81 44.24
C LEU A 728 -9.83 -9.58 42.75
N HIS A 729 -10.80 -8.71 42.43
CA HIS A 729 -11.14 -8.35 41.04
C HIS A 729 -9.95 -7.73 40.31
N GLN A 730 -9.30 -6.72 40.90
CA GLN A 730 -8.18 -6.02 40.28
C GLN A 730 -7.01 -6.98 40.02
N VAL A 731 -6.65 -7.83 41.00
CA VAL A 731 -5.55 -8.79 40.86
C VAL A 731 -5.87 -9.81 39.77
N ALA A 732 -7.07 -10.38 39.77
CA ALA A 732 -7.47 -11.36 38.76
C ALA A 732 -7.54 -10.74 37.35
N LEU A 733 -8.09 -9.53 37.22
CA LEU A 733 -8.19 -8.82 35.94
C LEU A 733 -6.80 -8.50 35.38
N ARG A 734 -5.91 -7.94 36.21
CA ARG A 734 -4.54 -7.63 35.82
C ARG A 734 -3.79 -8.88 35.38
N PHE A 735 -3.85 -9.95 36.18
CA PHE A 735 -3.25 -11.24 35.86
C PHE A 735 -3.72 -11.77 34.50
N ARG A 736 -5.05 -11.76 34.28
CA ARG A 736 -5.66 -12.25 33.03
C ARG A 736 -5.18 -11.43 31.83
N LEU A 737 -5.21 -10.10 31.92
CA LEU A 737 -4.78 -9.21 30.84
C LEU A 737 -3.29 -9.34 30.54
N LEU A 738 -2.43 -9.41 31.56
CA LEU A 738 -0.99 -9.58 31.39
C LEU A 738 -0.67 -10.91 30.69
N ARG A 739 -1.21 -12.04 31.17
CA ARG A 739 -0.97 -13.34 30.53
C ARG A 739 -1.53 -13.42 29.11
N GLN A 740 -2.70 -12.83 28.85
CA GLN A 740 -3.25 -12.77 27.49
C GLN A 740 -2.36 -12.05 26.49
N HIS A 741 -1.56 -11.08 26.97
CA HIS A 741 -0.64 -10.29 26.15
C HIS A 741 0.81 -10.78 26.20
N GLY A 742 1.04 -12.02 26.66
CA GLY A 742 2.36 -12.66 26.61
C GLY A 742 3.24 -12.42 27.83
N TYR A 743 2.76 -11.73 28.87
CA TYR A 743 3.54 -11.51 30.09
C TYR A 743 3.40 -12.69 31.04
N PHE A 744 4.54 -13.26 31.45
CA PHE A 744 4.54 -14.30 32.47
C PHE A 744 4.29 -13.70 33.85
N VAL A 745 3.15 -14.04 34.44
CA VAL A 745 2.77 -13.68 35.82
C VAL A 745 2.54 -14.98 36.61
N PRO A 746 3.24 -15.23 37.73
CA PRO A 746 3.11 -16.47 38.49
C PRO A 746 1.73 -16.58 39.17
N GLN A 747 1.25 -17.78 39.49
CA GLN A 747 -0.01 -17.97 40.23
C GLN A 747 0.05 -17.46 41.69
N ASP A 748 1.25 -17.23 42.23
CA ASP A 748 1.46 -16.84 43.63
C ASP A 748 0.93 -15.44 43.96
N VAL A 749 0.58 -14.66 42.94
CA VAL A 749 -0.15 -13.40 43.08
C VAL A 749 -1.49 -13.54 43.82
N PHE A 750 -2.03 -14.77 43.86
CA PHE A 750 -3.26 -15.08 44.57
C PHE A 750 -3.05 -15.55 46.02
N GLU A 751 -1.82 -15.67 46.53
CA GLU A 751 -1.54 -16.21 47.87
C GLU A 751 -2.26 -15.44 48.98
N GLY A 752 -2.35 -14.11 48.88
CA GLY A 752 -3.06 -13.27 49.85
C GLY A 752 -4.58 -13.50 49.92
N PHE A 753 -5.15 -14.26 48.98
CA PHE A 753 -6.59 -14.58 48.91
C PHE A 753 -6.90 -16.02 49.32
N ILE A 754 -5.88 -16.83 49.61
CA ILE A 754 -6.00 -18.26 49.94
C ILE A 754 -6.06 -18.45 51.46
N ASP A 755 -6.91 -19.36 51.91
CA ASP A 755 -6.98 -19.80 53.30
C ASP A 755 -6.04 -20.97 53.56
N HIS A 756 -4.98 -20.71 54.32
CA HIS A 756 -3.99 -21.72 54.70
C HIS A 756 -4.50 -22.73 55.74
N ASN A 757 -5.66 -22.51 56.36
CA ASN A 757 -6.26 -23.42 57.34
C ASN A 757 -7.33 -24.35 56.74
N HIS A 758 -7.80 -24.08 55.52
CA HIS A 758 -8.86 -24.83 54.84
C HIS A 758 -8.46 -25.26 53.42
N GLU A 759 -7.67 -26.33 53.32
CA GLU A 759 -7.32 -27.04 52.07
C GLU A 759 -6.60 -26.20 50.99
N GLY A 760 -6.15 -24.98 51.29
CA GLY A 760 -5.53 -24.08 50.29
C GLY A 760 -6.53 -23.53 49.27
N LEU A 761 -7.80 -23.42 49.66
CA LEU A 761 -8.88 -22.84 48.86
C LEU A 761 -9.01 -21.32 49.11
N LEU A 762 -9.81 -20.62 48.30
CA LEU A 762 -10.06 -19.19 48.48
C LEU A 762 -10.68 -18.92 49.87
N ASP A 763 -10.20 -17.89 50.58
CA ASP A 763 -10.73 -17.47 51.87
C ASP A 763 -12.25 -17.21 51.76
N THR A 764 -13.00 -17.83 52.67
CA THR A 764 -14.47 -17.78 52.68
C THR A 764 -15.02 -16.35 52.74
N LYS A 765 -14.26 -15.37 53.23
CA LYS A 765 -14.64 -13.95 53.21
C LYS A 765 -14.91 -13.40 51.79
N PHE A 766 -14.34 -14.01 50.75
CA PHE A 766 -14.57 -13.63 49.36
C PHE A 766 -15.75 -14.36 48.70
N SER A 767 -16.44 -15.26 49.41
CA SER A 767 -17.53 -16.08 48.86
C SER A 767 -18.72 -15.26 48.35
N GLU A 768 -18.87 -14.01 48.77
CA GLU A 768 -19.93 -13.09 48.33
C GLU A 768 -19.46 -12.09 47.25
N ASN A 769 -18.16 -12.04 46.94
CA ASN A 769 -17.59 -11.13 45.94
C ASN A 769 -17.79 -11.66 44.52
N ILE A 770 -18.98 -11.49 43.96
CA ILE A 770 -19.35 -12.03 42.64
C ILE A 770 -18.40 -11.53 41.53
N GLU A 771 -18.03 -10.26 41.53
CA GLU A 771 -17.15 -9.65 40.52
C GLU A 771 -15.72 -10.20 40.61
N GLY A 772 -15.17 -10.27 41.83
CA GLY A 772 -13.86 -10.86 42.08
C GLY A 772 -13.80 -12.35 41.72
N LEU A 773 -14.83 -13.13 42.09
CA LEU A 773 -14.93 -14.55 41.74
C LEU A 773 -15.07 -14.77 40.24
N THR A 774 -15.82 -13.92 39.54
CA THR A 774 -15.99 -14.00 38.06
C THR A 774 -14.66 -13.71 37.37
N SER A 775 -13.96 -12.67 37.82
CA SER A 775 -12.65 -12.29 37.28
C SER A 775 -11.60 -13.37 37.55
N LEU A 776 -11.61 -13.97 38.74
CA LEU A 776 -10.71 -15.09 39.09
C LEU A 776 -11.01 -16.34 38.25
N TYR A 777 -12.30 -16.63 38.01
CA TYR A 777 -12.67 -17.72 37.12
C TYR A 777 -12.17 -17.51 35.68
N GLU A 778 -12.30 -16.29 35.13
CA GLU A 778 -11.76 -15.96 33.81
C GLU A 778 -10.22 -16.02 33.79
N ALA A 779 -9.56 -15.51 34.83
CA ALA A 779 -8.10 -15.60 35.00
C ALA A 779 -7.62 -17.06 35.01
N SER A 780 -8.35 -17.95 35.69
CA SER A 780 -8.01 -19.38 35.74
C SER A 780 -8.08 -20.09 34.39
N GLN A 781 -8.70 -19.49 33.36
CA GLN A 781 -8.68 -20.07 32.01
C GLN A 781 -7.32 -19.96 31.31
N LEU A 782 -6.42 -19.15 31.86
CA LEU A 782 -5.02 -18.99 31.43
C LEU A 782 -4.05 -19.88 32.23
N CYS A 783 -4.54 -20.92 32.91
CA CYS A 783 -3.68 -21.88 33.61
C CYS A 783 -2.63 -22.48 32.66
N LEU A 784 -1.44 -22.68 33.20
CA LEU A 784 -0.35 -23.48 32.66
C LEU A 784 -0.39 -24.90 33.25
N PRO A 785 0.35 -25.88 32.68
CA PRO A 785 0.39 -27.23 33.22
C PRO A 785 0.80 -27.29 34.71
N GLU A 786 1.71 -26.40 35.14
CA GLU A 786 2.18 -26.28 36.53
C GLU A 786 1.26 -25.49 37.48
N ASP A 787 0.19 -24.85 36.97
CA ASP A 787 -0.68 -23.95 37.75
C ASP A 787 -1.75 -24.69 38.59
N GLU A 788 -1.32 -25.65 39.42
CA GLU A 788 -2.26 -26.44 40.24
C GLU A 788 -3.09 -25.61 41.22
N LYS A 789 -2.50 -24.56 41.82
CA LYS A 789 -3.22 -23.71 42.79
C LYS A 789 -4.29 -22.90 42.07
N LEU A 790 -3.93 -22.26 40.94
CA LEU A 790 -4.86 -21.46 40.14
C LEU A 790 -6.04 -22.28 39.62
N GLU A 791 -5.79 -23.52 39.19
CA GLU A 791 -6.85 -24.44 38.76
C GLU A 791 -7.80 -24.77 39.91
N LYS A 792 -7.28 -25.06 41.11
CA LYS A 792 -8.09 -25.34 42.31
C LYS A 792 -8.97 -24.14 42.70
N ILE A 793 -8.40 -22.93 42.78
CA ILE A 793 -9.17 -21.73 43.14
C ILE A 793 -10.14 -21.29 42.04
N GLY A 794 -9.82 -21.55 40.77
CA GLY A 794 -10.72 -21.34 39.62
C GLY A 794 -11.94 -22.27 39.68
N ASN A 795 -11.72 -23.57 39.92
CA ASN A 795 -12.79 -24.56 40.12
C ASN A 795 -13.66 -24.23 41.34
N PHE A 796 -13.03 -23.78 42.43
CA PHE A 796 -13.75 -23.31 43.62
C PHE A 796 -14.66 -22.12 43.26
N SER A 797 -14.12 -21.11 42.58
CA SER A 797 -14.86 -19.93 42.13
C SER A 797 -16.05 -20.30 41.25
N ALA A 798 -15.86 -21.19 40.27
CA ALA A 798 -16.93 -21.71 39.43
C ALA A 798 -18.06 -22.37 40.23
N ARG A 799 -17.72 -23.16 41.26
CA ARG A 799 -18.70 -23.83 42.12
C ARG A 799 -19.51 -22.84 42.96
N ILE A 800 -18.85 -21.82 43.52
CA ILE A 800 -19.51 -20.77 44.29
C ILE A 800 -20.42 -19.92 43.39
N LEU A 801 -19.93 -19.47 42.24
CA LEU A 801 -20.72 -18.72 41.26
C LEU A 801 -21.97 -19.49 40.83
N LYS A 802 -21.84 -20.78 40.48
CA LYS A 802 -22.99 -21.66 40.16
C LYS A 802 -24.03 -21.70 41.28
N LYS A 803 -23.60 -21.74 42.55
CA LYS A 803 -24.50 -21.74 43.72
C LYS A 803 -25.22 -20.40 43.86
N LEU A 804 -24.51 -19.28 43.68
CA LEU A 804 -25.04 -17.93 43.85
C LEU A 804 -26.08 -17.56 42.78
N VAL A 805 -25.86 -17.98 41.52
CA VAL A 805 -26.74 -17.60 40.40
C VAL A 805 -27.85 -18.61 40.11
N ARG A 806 -27.86 -19.78 40.77
CA ARG A 806 -28.75 -20.91 40.48
C ARG A 806 -30.24 -20.53 40.35
N ASN A 807 -30.70 -19.60 41.19
CA ASN A 807 -32.12 -19.21 41.28
C ASN A 807 -32.34 -17.70 41.08
N ARG A 808 -31.36 -16.97 40.52
CA ARG A 808 -31.45 -15.53 40.27
C ARG A 808 -31.59 -15.23 38.78
N ASP A 809 -32.46 -14.30 38.41
CA ASP A 809 -32.64 -13.85 37.00
C ASP A 809 -32.33 -12.36 36.77
N ASP A 810 -31.56 -11.76 37.67
CA ASP A 810 -31.04 -10.40 37.47
C ASP A 810 -29.94 -10.34 36.40
N ASN A 811 -29.62 -9.13 35.93
CA ASN A 811 -28.62 -8.88 34.88
C ASN A 811 -27.22 -9.39 35.28
N LEU A 812 -26.87 -9.29 36.57
CA LEU A 812 -25.60 -9.78 37.11
C LEU A 812 -25.50 -11.31 36.98
N SER A 813 -26.57 -12.02 37.33
CA SER A 813 -26.64 -13.49 37.22
C SER A 813 -26.60 -13.95 35.77
N LYS A 814 -27.22 -13.20 34.85
CA LYS A 814 -27.10 -13.43 33.40
C LYS A 814 -25.66 -13.25 32.91
N HIS A 815 -24.98 -12.18 33.35
CA HIS A 815 -23.58 -11.93 33.02
C HIS A 815 -22.66 -13.05 33.52
N VAL A 816 -22.80 -13.46 34.79
CA VAL A 816 -22.04 -14.57 35.36
C VAL A 816 -22.29 -15.88 34.60
N ARG A 817 -23.55 -16.23 34.32
CA ARG A 817 -23.87 -17.44 33.54
C ARG A 817 -23.20 -17.42 32.16
N LYS A 818 -23.15 -16.26 31.50
CA LYS A 818 -22.47 -16.09 30.20
C LYS A 818 -20.96 -16.24 30.32
N ALA A 819 -20.31 -15.57 31.28
CA ALA A 819 -18.87 -15.69 31.51
C ALA A 819 -18.46 -17.13 31.87
N MET A 820 -19.32 -17.86 32.57
CA MET A 820 -19.08 -19.27 32.87
C MET A 820 -19.23 -20.20 31.67
N ALA A 821 -20.25 -19.96 30.83
CA ALA A 821 -20.50 -20.74 29.62
C ALA A 821 -19.45 -20.47 28.53
N ASN A 822 -19.05 -19.20 28.38
CA ASN A 822 -18.14 -18.70 27.35
C ASN A 822 -17.06 -17.82 27.99
N PRO A 823 -16.07 -18.42 28.68
CA PRO A 823 -15.00 -17.63 29.28
C PRO A 823 -14.22 -16.88 28.21
N PHE A 824 -13.93 -15.60 28.45
CA PHE A 824 -13.37 -14.71 27.43
C PHE A 824 -12.13 -15.29 26.71
N HIS A 825 -11.17 -15.85 27.46
CA HIS A 825 -9.95 -16.42 26.86
C HIS A 825 -10.19 -17.61 25.93
N LYS A 826 -11.32 -18.32 26.09
CA LYS A 826 -11.69 -19.51 25.32
C LYS A 826 -12.85 -19.26 24.36
N SER A 827 -13.20 -18.00 24.10
CA SER A 827 -14.33 -17.63 23.26
C SER A 827 -13.98 -16.51 22.30
N LEU A 828 -14.63 -16.48 21.14
CA LEU A 828 -14.45 -15.38 20.17
C LEU A 828 -15.32 -14.18 20.54
N VAL A 829 -14.70 -13.00 20.57
CA VAL A 829 -15.35 -11.74 20.92
C VAL A 829 -16.54 -11.43 20.01
N LYS A 830 -16.42 -11.65 18.70
CA LYS A 830 -17.47 -11.37 17.71
C LYS A 830 -18.80 -12.10 18.00
N PHE A 831 -18.77 -13.19 18.78
CA PHE A 831 -19.97 -13.92 19.20
C PHE A 831 -20.68 -13.27 20.41
N VAL A 832 -19.91 -12.71 21.34
CA VAL A 832 -20.45 -12.15 22.59
C VAL A 832 -20.65 -10.64 22.53
N VAL A 833 -20.08 -9.95 21.53
CA VAL A 833 -20.10 -8.48 21.41
C VAL A 833 -21.51 -7.88 21.41
N LYS A 834 -22.49 -8.58 20.83
CA LYS A 834 -23.90 -8.12 20.80
C LYS A 834 -24.45 -7.86 22.19
N ASP A 835 -24.02 -8.64 23.18
CA ASP A 835 -24.44 -8.48 24.58
C ASP A 835 -23.83 -7.24 25.24
N TYR A 836 -22.70 -6.75 24.73
CA TYR A 836 -21.98 -5.58 25.25
C TYR A 836 -22.43 -4.26 24.62
N PHE A 837 -23.11 -4.28 23.46
CA PHE A 837 -23.66 -3.07 22.86
C PHE A 837 -24.83 -2.44 23.64
N GLY A 838 -25.44 -3.18 24.57
CA GLY A 838 -26.57 -2.73 25.37
C GLY A 838 -26.40 -2.89 26.89
N SER A 839 -25.21 -3.28 27.36
CA SER A 839 -24.97 -3.45 28.79
C SER A 839 -24.95 -2.10 29.49
N GLN A 840 -25.85 -1.89 30.45
CA GLN A 840 -25.80 -0.72 31.32
C GLN A 840 -24.60 -0.82 32.25
N SER A 841 -23.81 0.25 32.32
CA SER A 841 -22.68 0.37 33.24
C SER A 841 -22.72 1.75 33.91
N PRO A 842 -22.29 1.84 35.19
CA PRO A 842 -22.23 3.11 35.92
C PRO A 842 -21.19 4.07 35.32
N ASN A 843 -20.20 3.55 34.59
CA ASN A 843 -19.09 4.33 34.05
C ASN A 843 -19.47 4.97 32.73
N LYS A 844 -19.54 6.31 32.67
CA LYS A 844 -19.99 7.05 31.48
C LYS A 844 -19.14 6.81 30.23
N TRP A 845 -17.85 6.50 30.39
CA TRP A 845 -16.94 6.28 29.25
C TRP A 845 -17.34 5.06 28.41
N ILE A 846 -17.96 4.02 29.00
CA ILE A 846 -18.32 2.79 28.30
C ILE A 846 -19.27 3.04 27.12
N TYR A 847 -20.17 4.03 27.25
CA TYR A 847 -21.15 4.38 26.23
C TYR A 847 -20.46 4.96 24.99
N VAL A 848 -19.33 5.65 25.17
CA VAL A 848 -18.54 6.21 24.06
C VAL A 848 -17.81 5.09 23.32
N PHE A 849 -17.24 4.12 24.03
CA PHE A 849 -16.64 2.94 23.39
C PHE A 849 -17.70 2.05 22.72
N GLN A 850 -18.89 1.89 23.30
CA GLN A 850 -20.00 1.16 22.69
C GLN A 850 -20.42 1.81 21.37
N HIS A 851 -20.58 3.14 21.33
CA HIS A 851 -20.88 3.88 20.10
C HIS A 851 -19.80 3.64 19.04
N MET A 852 -18.53 3.80 19.42
CA MET A 852 -17.39 3.57 18.53
C MET A 852 -17.35 2.13 17.99
N ALA A 853 -17.62 1.15 18.85
CA ALA A 853 -17.60 -0.26 18.49
C ALA A 853 -18.73 -0.65 17.53
N LYS A 854 -19.90 -0.01 17.61
CA LYS A 854 -20.97 -0.21 16.61
C LYS A 854 -20.59 0.33 15.24
N LEU A 855 -19.99 1.53 15.20
CA LEU A 855 -19.48 2.13 13.96
C LEU A 855 -18.41 1.24 13.32
N ASP A 856 -17.46 0.79 14.13
CA ASP A 856 -16.40 -0.12 13.68
C ASP A 856 -16.96 -1.47 13.20
N PHE A 857 -17.90 -2.07 13.94
CA PHE A 857 -18.55 -3.31 13.55
C PHE A 857 -19.22 -3.20 12.17
N ASN A 858 -19.98 -2.13 11.92
CA ASN A 858 -20.63 -1.90 10.63
C ASN A 858 -19.61 -1.70 9.49
N ARG A 859 -18.48 -1.04 9.77
CA ARG A 859 -17.37 -0.88 8.81
C ARG A 859 -16.73 -2.23 8.48
N VAL A 860 -16.40 -3.03 9.48
CA VAL A 860 -15.77 -4.34 9.34
C VAL A 860 -16.72 -5.35 8.68
N GLN A 861 -18.03 -5.27 8.94
CA GLN A 861 -19.05 -6.07 8.25
C GLN A 861 -19.04 -5.82 6.74
N LYS A 862 -18.94 -4.56 6.28
CA LYS A 862 -18.83 -4.23 4.85
C LYS A 862 -17.58 -4.84 4.23
N LEU A 863 -16.44 -4.75 4.93
CA LEU A 863 -15.19 -5.36 4.49
C LEU A 863 -15.35 -6.88 4.30
N HIS A 864 -16.01 -7.56 5.24
CA HIS A 864 -16.28 -8.99 5.11
C HIS A 864 -17.17 -9.34 3.90
N GLY A 865 -18.14 -8.48 3.57
CA GLY A 865 -18.94 -8.64 2.36
C GLY A 865 -18.11 -8.58 1.06
N LEU A 866 -17.11 -7.69 1.00
CA LEU A 866 -16.20 -7.57 -0.15
C LEU A 866 -15.28 -8.79 -0.26
N GLU A 867 -14.67 -9.22 0.84
CA GLU A 867 -13.80 -10.40 0.89
C GLU A 867 -14.54 -11.67 0.47
N LEU A 868 -15.76 -11.87 0.99
CA LEU A 868 -16.59 -13.01 0.63
C LEU A 868 -16.95 -12.98 -0.87
N SER A 869 -17.26 -11.81 -1.42
CA SER A 869 -17.54 -11.65 -2.86
C SER A 869 -16.32 -12.06 -3.69
N GLN A 870 -15.12 -11.57 -3.32
CA GLN A 870 -13.87 -11.93 -3.99
C GLN A 870 -13.62 -13.44 -3.98
N PHE A 871 -13.81 -14.09 -2.83
CA PHE A 871 -13.66 -15.52 -2.70
C PHE A 871 -14.69 -16.29 -3.55
N ILE A 872 -15.97 -15.90 -3.54
CA ILE A 872 -17.02 -16.54 -4.34
C ILE A 872 -16.72 -16.46 -5.85
N MET A 873 -16.18 -15.33 -6.30
CA MET A 873 -15.80 -15.15 -7.71
C MET A 873 -14.66 -16.07 -8.11
N TRP A 874 -13.64 -16.18 -7.26
CA TRP A 874 -12.57 -17.16 -7.44
C TRP A 874 -13.15 -18.58 -7.45
N TRP A 875 -13.99 -18.93 -6.47
CA TRP A 875 -14.60 -20.24 -6.34
C TRP A 875 -15.34 -20.65 -7.62
N LYS A 876 -16.20 -19.76 -8.16
CA LYS A 876 -16.89 -19.98 -9.44
C LYS A 876 -15.95 -20.08 -10.65
N LYS A 877 -14.92 -19.22 -10.71
CA LYS A 877 -13.97 -19.19 -11.83
C LYS A 877 -13.12 -20.46 -11.89
N THR A 878 -12.83 -21.09 -10.76
CA THR A 878 -12.00 -22.30 -10.72
C THR A 878 -12.68 -23.52 -11.34
N GLY A 879 -14.01 -23.56 -11.38
CA GLY A 879 -14.77 -24.73 -11.84
C GLY A 879 -14.79 -25.90 -10.86
N LEU A 880 -14.33 -25.72 -9.62
CA LEU A 880 -14.19 -26.80 -8.63
C LEU A 880 -15.54 -27.40 -8.23
N CYS A 881 -16.59 -26.58 -8.07
CA CYS A 881 -17.93 -27.05 -7.72
C CYS A 881 -18.54 -27.93 -8.84
N GLU A 882 -18.29 -27.56 -10.10
CA GLU A 882 -18.82 -28.27 -11.26
C GLU A 882 -18.13 -29.62 -11.48
N GLU A 883 -16.82 -29.69 -11.24
CA GLU A 883 -16.02 -30.91 -11.43
C GLU A 883 -16.08 -31.86 -10.22
N LEU A 884 -16.20 -31.33 -8.99
CA LEU A 884 -16.20 -32.09 -7.74
C LEU A 884 -17.60 -32.18 -7.12
N LYS A 885 -18.61 -32.57 -7.89
CA LYS A 885 -20.03 -32.64 -7.44
C LYS A 885 -20.31 -33.57 -6.25
N PHE A 886 -19.37 -34.45 -5.92
CA PHE A 886 -19.47 -35.33 -4.75
C PHE A 886 -19.05 -34.61 -3.45
N ALA A 887 -18.25 -33.54 -3.56
CA ALA A 887 -17.68 -32.81 -2.44
C ALA A 887 -18.65 -31.73 -1.92
N ARG A 888 -18.45 -31.31 -0.68
CA ARG A 888 -19.21 -30.27 0.01
C ARG A 888 -18.95 -28.91 -0.66
N ASP A 889 -20.03 -28.18 -0.96
CA ASP A 889 -19.98 -26.79 -1.47
C ASP A 889 -20.44 -25.82 -0.38
N GLN A 890 -19.51 -25.45 0.52
CA GLN A 890 -19.81 -24.61 1.70
C GLN A 890 -18.94 -23.34 1.78
N PRO A 891 -18.90 -22.49 0.72
CA PRO A 891 -17.99 -21.34 0.64
C PRO A 891 -18.14 -20.35 1.79
N LEU A 892 -19.36 -20.18 2.30
CA LEU A 892 -19.63 -19.31 3.44
C LEU A 892 -19.01 -19.84 4.74
N LYS A 893 -19.08 -21.16 4.98
CA LYS A 893 -18.49 -21.81 6.17
C LYS A 893 -16.97 -21.67 6.15
N TRP A 894 -16.36 -21.91 4.99
CA TRP A 894 -14.90 -21.78 4.82
C TRP A 894 -14.42 -20.36 5.05
N TYR A 895 -15.14 -19.36 4.51
CA TYR A 895 -14.79 -17.95 4.71
C TYR A 895 -14.89 -17.52 6.19
N ILE A 896 -15.94 -17.97 6.88
CA ILE A 896 -16.13 -17.66 8.30
C ILE A 896 -14.99 -18.22 9.17
N CYS A 897 -14.38 -19.34 8.79
CA CYS A 897 -13.19 -19.87 9.45
C CYS A 897 -12.02 -18.87 9.35
N SER A 898 -11.67 -18.43 8.14
CA SER A 898 -10.61 -17.43 7.93
C SER A 898 -10.89 -16.12 8.68
N MET A 899 -12.15 -15.66 8.66
CA MET A 899 -12.61 -14.48 9.38
C MET A 899 -12.42 -14.59 10.90
N ALA A 900 -12.61 -15.78 11.46
CA ALA A 900 -12.38 -16.05 12.88
C ALA A 900 -10.88 -16.13 13.22
N PHE A 901 -10.09 -16.81 12.40
CA PHE A 901 -8.67 -17.06 12.66
C PHE A 901 -7.87 -15.75 12.59
N LEU A 902 -8.07 -14.97 11.53
CA LEU A 902 -7.45 -13.67 11.30
C LEU A 902 -8.47 -12.55 11.56
N ALA A 903 -8.83 -12.37 12.82
CA ALA A 903 -9.93 -11.49 13.23
C ALA A 903 -9.69 -9.98 12.98
N ASP A 904 -8.42 -9.56 12.91
CA ASP A 904 -8.04 -8.16 12.71
C ASP A 904 -8.34 -7.68 11.29
N PRO A 905 -9.08 -6.58 11.09
CA PRO A 905 -9.42 -6.07 9.76
C PRO A 905 -8.23 -5.88 8.81
N MET A 906 -7.02 -5.62 9.33
CA MET A 906 -5.82 -5.40 8.52
C MET A 906 -5.40 -6.60 7.67
N PHE A 907 -5.85 -7.82 8.00
CA PHE A 907 -5.49 -9.07 7.29
C PHE A 907 -6.50 -9.47 6.22
N SER A 908 -7.04 -8.49 5.48
CA SER A 908 -8.11 -8.71 4.50
C SER A 908 -7.69 -9.65 3.36
N GLU A 909 -6.55 -9.37 2.74
CA GLU A 909 -6.01 -10.20 1.66
C GLU A 909 -5.66 -11.61 2.17
N GLU A 910 -5.01 -11.69 3.32
CA GLU A 910 -4.62 -12.96 3.93
C GLU A 910 -5.84 -13.83 4.25
N ARG A 911 -6.99 -13.25 4.65
CA ARG A 911 -8.25 -14.00 4.84
C ARG A 911 -8.77 -14.60 3.53
N VAL A 912 -8.72 -13.87 2.43
CA VAL A 912 -9.19 -14.37 1.13
C VAL A 912 -8.32 -15.54 0.68
N GLU A 913 -7.00 -15.40 0.74
CA GLU A 913 -6.06 -16.47 0.36
C GLU A 913 -6.16 -17.69 1.29
N LEU A 914 -6.29 -17.45 2.61
CA LEU A 914 -6.48 -18.54 3.56
C LEU A 914 -7.80 -19.28 3.32
N THR A 915 -8.85 -18.59 2.89
CA THR A 915 -10.14 -19.24 2.57
C THR A 915 -10.00 -20.22 1.40
N LYS A 916 -9.19 -19.89 0.39
CA LYS A 916 -8.87 -20.82 -0.72
C LYS A 916 -8.18 -22.08 -0.17
N CYS A 917 -7.18 -21.91 0.69
CA CYS A 917 -6.50 -23.02 1.37
C CYS A 917 -7.49 -23.90 2.15
N ILE A 918 -8.36 -23.29 2.96
CA ILE A 918 -9.37 -24.02 3.74
C ILE A 918 -10.30 -24.81 2.82
N SER A 919 -10.75 -24.22 1.71
CA SER A 919 -11.62 -24.93 0.76
C SER A 919 -10.95 -26.20 0.20
N PHE A 920 -9.65 -26.17 -0.10
CA PHE A 920 -8.92 -27.37 -0.53
C PHE A 920 -8.79 -28.43 0.56
N ILE A 921 -8.65 -28.05 1.83
CA ILE A 921 -8.62 -29.03 2.93
C ILE A 921 -9.92 -29.84 2.92
N TYR A 922 -11.08 -29.18 2.86
CA TYR A 922 -12.39 -29.86 2.80
C TYR A 922 -12.59 -30.68 1.52
N LEU A 923 -12.16 -30.16 0.36
CA LEU A 923 -12.28 -30.90 -0.90
C LEU A 923 -11.41 -32.16 -0.92
N ILE A 924 -10.21 -32.09 -0.35
CA ILE A 924 -9.30 -33.24 -0.26
C ILE A 924 -9.85 -34.25 0.75
N ASP A 925 -10.32 -33.79 1.90
CA ASP A 925 -11.03 -34.62 2.89
C ASP A 925 -12.17 -35.43 2.24
N ASP A 926 -13.04 -34.77 1.47
CA ASP A 926 -14.12 -35.44 0.71
C ASP A 926 -13.61 -36.42 -0.34
N ILE A 927 -12.42 -36.21 -0.91
CA ILE A 927 -11.80 -37.16 -1.83
C ILE A 927 -11.42 -38.45 -1.09
N TYR A 928 -10.83 -38.35 0.11
CA TYR A 928 -10.42 -39.51 0.90
C TYR A 928 -11.61 -40.25 1.51
N ASP A 929 -12.62 -39.52 1.98
CA ASP A 929 -13.72 -40.12 2.74
C ASP A 929 -14.88 -40.61 1.87
N VAL A 930 -15.19 -39.91 0.77
CA VAL A 930 -16.43 -40.14 0.00
C VAL A 930 -16.15 -40.72 -1.38
N TYR A 931 -15.09 -40.27 -2.06
CA TYR A 931 -14.94 -40.53 -3.49
C TYR A 931 -13.93 -41.63 -3.86
N GLY A 932 -12.73 -41.59 -3.31
CA GLY A 932 -11.60 -42.40 -3.79
C GLY A 932 -11.60 -43.83 -3.28
N SER A 933 -11.25 -44.78 -4.14
CA SER A 933 -10.85 -46.13 -3.69
C SER A 933 -9.43 -46.10 -3.09
N LEU A 934 -9.11 -47.06 -2.21
CA LEU A 934 -7.81 -47.09 -1.52
C LEU A 934 -6.62 -47.08 -2.50
N GLU A 935 -6.71 -47.79 -3.62
CA GLU A 935 -5.70 -47.76 -4.69
C GLU A 935 -5.56 -46.38 -5.36
N GLU A 936 -6.68 -45.71 -5.65
CA GLU A 936 -6.69 -44.36 -6.22
C GLU A 936 -6.14 -43.33 -5.23
N LEU A 937 -6.49 -43.46 -3.94
CA LEU A 937 -5.98 -42.59 -2.87
C LEU A 937 -4.46 -42.72 -2.73
N ARG A 938 -3.90 -43.93 -2.77
CA ARG A 938 -2.44 -44.12 -2.79
C ARG A 938 -1.78 -43.43 -3.98
N LEU A 939 -2.39 -43.47 -5.17
CA LEU A 939 -1.89 -42.75 -6.33
C LEU A 939 -2.02 -41.23 -6.17
N PHE A 940 -3.12 -40.76 -5.57
CA PHE A 940 -3.40 -39.36 -5.31
C PHE A 940 -2.38 -38.76 -4.32
N THR A 941 -2.15 -39.43 -3.18
CA THR A 941 -1.11 -39.06 -2.21
C THR A 941 0.27 -39.02 -2.87
N LYS A 942 0.60 -40.02 -3.69
CA LYS A 942 1.89 -40.09 -4.40
C LYS A 942 2.05 -38.96 -5.43
N ALA A 943 0.98 -38.55 -6.10
CA ALA A 943 1.01 -37.42 -7.02
C ALA A 943 1.30 -36.10 -6.28
N ILE A 944 0.66 -35.88 -5.12
CA ILE A 944 0.92 -34.72 -4.26
C ILE A 944 2.35 -34.76 -3.69
N GLN A 945 2.85 -35.93 -3.26
CA GLN A 945 4.24 -36.11 -2.81
C GLN A 945 5.26 -35.71 -3.88
N ARG A 946 5.02 -36.11 -5.13
CA ARG A 946 5.89 -35.74 -6.25
C ARG A 946 5.78 -34.25 -6.59
N TRP A 947 4.59 -33.68 -6.39
CA TRP A 947 4.27 -32.30 -6.76
C TRP A 947 4.59 -32.01 -8.24
N ASP A 948 4.33 -33.01 -9.09
CA ASP A 948 4.61 -33.01 -10.52
C ASP A 948 3.35 -33.41 -11.28
N LEU A 949 2.89 -32.54 -12.19
CA LEU A 949 1.69 -32.76 -13.00
C LEU A 949 1.84 -33.93 -13.98
N ALA A 950 3.07 -34.33 -14.32
CA ALA A 950 3.32 -35.54 -15.12
C ALA A 950 3.00 -36.84 -14.36
N ALA A 951 2.90 -36.78 -13.02
CA ALA A 951 2.56 -37.94 -12.19
C ALA A 951 1.05 -38.20 -12.08
N LEU A 952 0.22 -37.46 -12.83
CA LEU A 952 -1.23 -37.58 -12.82
C LEU A 952 -1.77 -38.78 -13.62
N ASP A 953 -0.92 -39.46 -14.38
CA ASP A 953 -1.30 -40.64 -15.16
C ASP A 953 -1.88 -41.75 -14.26
N GLY A 954 -3.09 -42.21 -14.60
CA GLY A 954 -3.81 -43.24 -13.83
C GLY A 954 -4.86 -42.72 -12.83
N LEU A 955 -4.91 -41.42 -12.53
CA LEU A 955 -5.95 -40.84 -11.66
C LEU A 955 -7.27 -40.52 -12.41
N PRO A 956 -8.43 -40.61 -11.74
CA PRO A 956 -9.70 -40.08 -12.24
C PRO A 956 -9.65 -38.57 -12.51
N ASN A 957 -10.45 -38.09 -13.48
CA ASN A 957 -10.47 -36.67 -13.85
C ASN A 957 -10.77 -35.71 -12.67
N PRO A 958 -11.73 -35.98 -11.77
CA PRO A 958 -12.00 -35.10 -10.63
C PRO A 958 -10.76 -34.92 -9.71
N MET A 959 -10.08 -36.02 -9.40
CA MET A 959 -8.84 -36.01 -8.60
C MET A 959 -7.70 -35.23 -9.29
N LYS A 960 -7.51 -35.44 -10.60
CA LYS A 960 -6.52 -34.68 -11.39
C LYS A 960 -6.82 -33.19 -11.35
N PHE A 961 -8.09 -32.83 -11.53
CA PHE A 961 -8.54 -31.44 -11.52
C PHE A 961 -8.25 -30.78 -10.17
N CYS A 962 -8.56 -31.47 -9.07
CA CYS A 962 -8.25 -31.01 -7.71
C CYS A 962 -6.74 -30.75 -7.53
N ILE A 963 -5.86 -31.68 -7.92
CA ILE A 963 -4.40 -31.50 -7.80
C ILE A 963 -3.89 -30.32 -8.63
N ILE A 964 -4.36 -30.19 -9.87
CA ILE A 964 -3.97 -29.06 -10.74
C ILE A 964 -4.35 -27.73 -10.08
N LYS A 965 -5.60 -27.62 -9.59
CA LYS A 965 -6.08 -26.38 -8.94
C LYS A 965 -5.40 -26.11 -7.60
N LEU A 966 -5.05 -27.15 -6.84
CA LEU A 966 -4.25 -27.02 -5.63
C LEU A 966 -2.86 -26.46 -5.95
N HIS A 967 -2.20 -27.00 -6.97
CA HIS A 967 -0.88 -26.54 -7.41
C HIS A 967 -0.93 -25.09 -7.91
N GLU A 968 -1.88 -24.75 -8.79
CA GLU A 968 -2.06 -23.39 -9.30
C GLU A 968 -2.28 -22.40 -8.15
N THR A 969 -3.19 -22.71 -7.24
CA THR A 969 -3.53 -21.82 -6.11
C THR A 969 -2.36 -21.67 -5.13
N THR A 970 -1.68 -22.78 -4.79
CA THR A 970 -0.53 -22.72 -3.88
C THR A 970 0.62 -21.91 -4.50
N ASN A 971 0.87 -22.08 -5.80
CA ASN A 971 1.88 -21.29 -6.51
C ASN A 971 1.49 -19.81 -6.59
N GLU A 972 0.22 -19.48 -6.79
CA GLU A 972 -0.29 -18.11 -6.76
C GLU A 972 -0.03 -17.45 -5.39
N ILE A 973 -0.40 -18.14 -4.29
CA ILE A 973 -0.15 -17.68 -2.91
C ILE A 973 1.36 -17.49 -2.68
N CYS A 974 2.18 -18.46 -3.06
CA CYS A 974 3.64 -18.38 -2.96
C CYS A 974 4.22 -17.21 -3.75
N HIS A 975 3.70 -16.94 -4.95
CA HIS A 975 4.14 -15.83 -5.80
C HIS A 975 3.78 -14.48 -5.18
N LYS A 976 2.54 -14.32 -4.68
CA LYS A 976 2.13 -13.11 -3.94
C LYS A 976 3.03 -12.88 -2.73
N PHE A 977 3.33 -13.93 -1.99
CA PHE A 977 4.24 -13.87 -0.86
C PHE A 977 5.68 -13.51 -1.28
N TYR A 978 6.20 -14.10 -2.35
CA TYR A 978 7.51 -13.79 -2.91
C TYR A 978 7.64 -12.31 -3.28
N LEU A 979 6.62 -11.74 -3.93
CA LEU A 979 6.59 -10.31 -4.24
C LEU A 979 6.60 -9.42 -2.99
N LYS A 980 5.92 -9.83 -1.91
CA LYS A 980 5.81 -9.06 -0.66
C LYS A 980 7.02 -9.19 0.26
N HIS A 981 7.69 -10.34 0.27
CA HIS A 981 8.71 -10.68 1.28
C HIS A 981 10.07 -11.12 0.71
N GLY A 982 10.19 -11.31 -0.61
CA GLY A 982 11.45 -11.59 -1.29
C GLY A 982 11.94 -13.05 -1.24
N TRP A 983 11.11 -13.99 -0.78
CA TRP A 983 11.45 -15.41 -0.73
C TRP A 983 10.21 -16.30 -0.95
N ASN A 984 10.40 -17.54 -1.41
CA ASN A 984 9.30 -18.41 -1.85
C ASN A 984 9.09 -19.62 -0.89
N PRO A 985 7.95 -19.71 -0.18
CA PRO A 985 7.67 -20.75 0.81
C PRO A 985 7.16 -22.07 0.20
N ILE A 986 7.18 -22.23 -1.12
CA ILE A 986 6.59 -23.38 -1.82
C ILE A 986 7.03 -24.72 -1.26
N ASN A 987 8.30 -24.85 -0.87
CA ASN A 987 8.82 -26.10 -0.31
C ASN A 987 8.15 -26.46 1.02
N SER A 988 7.91 -25.47 1.87
CA SER A 988 7.29 -25.65 3.18
C SER A 988 5.79 -25.88 3.06
N LEU A 989 5.11 -25.12 2.20
CA LEU A 989 3.68 -25.32 1.92
C LEU A 989 3.42 -26.68 1.27
N ARG A 990 4.22 -27.08 0.28
CA ARG A 990 4.16 -28.43 -0.30
C ARG A 990 4.29 -29.51 0.76
N LYS A 991 5.29 -29.42 1.64
CA LYS A 991 5.49 -30.39 2.72
C LYS A 991 4.26 -30.49 3.63
N SER A 992 3.60 -29.37 3.91
CA SER A 992 2.37 -29.36 4.73
C SER A 992 1.22 -30.11 4.04
N TRP A 993 1.01 -29.90 2.73
CA TRP A 993 -0.02 -30.61 1.95
C TRP A 993 0.26 -32.11 1.83
N VAL A 994 1.52 -32.47 1.60
CA VAL A 994 1.95 -33.88 1.57
C VAL A 994 1.64 -34.56 2.90
N ARG A 995 2.03 -33.93 4.01
CA ARG A 995 1.83 -34.46 5.35
C ARG A 995 0.34 -34.65 5.68
N LEU A 996 -0.52 -33.72 5.26
CA LEU A 996 -1.97 -33.84 5.40
C LEU A 996 -2.51 -35.05 4.62
N CYS A 997 -2.12 -35.19 3.35
CA CYS A 997 -2.57 -36.30 2.51
C CYS A 997 -2.07 -37.66 2.98
N GLU A 998 -0.86 -37.73 3.54
CA GLU A 998 -0.32 -38.94 4.18
C GLU A 998 -1.15 -39.32 5.41
N ALA A 999 -1.54 -38.34 6.24
CA ALA A 999 -2.38 -38.58 7.41
C ALA A 999 -3.78 -39.07 7.02
N PHE A 1000 -4.40 -38.48 6.00
CA PHE A 1000 -5.69 -38.97 5.48
C PHE A 1000 -5.58 -40.39 4.90
N LEU A 1001 -4.47 -40.71 4.21
CA LEU A 1001 -4.26 -42.06 3.69
C LEU A 1001 -4.15 -43.09 4.83
N VAL A 1002 -3.48 -42.75 5.93
CA VAL A 1002 -3.39 -43.62 7.12
C VAL A 1002 -4.77 -43.90 7.70
N GLU A 1003 -5.64 -42.89 7.80
CA GLU A 1003 -7.03 -43.07 8.26
C GLU A 1003 -7.81 -43.99 7.31
N ALA A 1004 -7.75 -43.74 6.00
CA ALA A 1004 -8.39 -44.58 5.00
C ALA A 1004 -7.89 -46.05 5.05
N GLU A 1005 -6.61 -46.28 5.35
CA GLU A 1005 -6.05 -47.63 5.53
C GLU A 1005 -6.55 -48.31 6.82
N TRP A 1006 -6.64 -47.59 7.93
CA TRP A 1006 -7.22 -48.11 9.18
C TRP A 1006 -8.68 -48.55 8.98
N PHE A 1007 -9.50 -47.69 8.36
CA PHE A 1007 -10.92 -47.98 8.13
C PHE A 1007 -11.12 -49.06 7.07
N GLY A 1008 -10.37 -49.02 5.97
CA GLY A 1008 -10.42 -50.04 4.92
C GLY A 1008 -9.97 -51.43 5.36
N SER A 1009 -9.11 -51.52 6.39
CA SER A 1009 -8.63 -52.80 6.96
C SER A 1009 -9.37 -53.25 8.22
N SER A 1010 -10.36 -52.47 8.71
CA SER A 1010 -11.01 -52.66 10.02
C SER A 1010 -10.02 -52.71 11.21
N HIS A 1011 -8.82 -52.15 11.04
CA HIS A 1011 -7.80 -52.07 12.07
C HIS A 1011 -7.91 -50.73 12.80
N LEU A 1012 -8.61 -50.72 13.93
CA LEU A 1012 -8.65 -49.55 14.82
C LEU A 1012 -7.31 -49.40 15.56
N PRO A 1013 -6.62 -48.25 15.44
CA PRO A 1013 -5.35 -47.97 16.12
C PRO A 1013 -5.55 -47.77 17.64
N SER A 1014 -4.45 -47.56 18.37
CA SER A 1014 -4.53 -47.07 19.74
C SER A 1014 -5.10 -45.64 19.79
N ALA A 1015 -5.71 -45.23 20.90
CA ALA A 1015 -6.24 -43.87 21.08
C ALA A 1015 -5.13 -42.82 20.95
N LYS A 1016 -3.91 -43.17 21.36
CA LYS A 1016 -2.73 -42.32 21.21
C LYS A 1016 -2.31 -42.18 19.74
N GLU A 1017 -2.15 -43.30 19.02
CA GLU A 1017 -1.80 -43.28 17.59
C GLU A 1017 -2.87 -42.56 16.76
N TYR A 1018 -4.15 -42.78 17.08
CA TYR A 1018 -5.26 -42.06 16.48
C TYR A 1018 -5.11 -40.56 16.65
N LEU A 1019 -4.83 -40.08 17.86
CA LEU A 1019 -4.68 -38.64 18.11
C LEU A 1019 -3.44 -38.07 17.42
N GLU A 1020 -2.30 -38.76 17.44
CA GLU A 1020 -1.07 -38.30 16.77
C GLU A 1020 -1.27 -38.10 15.25
N ASN A 1021 -2.03 -39.00 14.60
CA ASN A 1021 -2.42 -38.82 13.19
C ASN A 1021 -3.53 -37.78 13.03
N GLY A 1022 -4.54 -37.84 13.91
CA GLY A 1022 -5.70 -36.95 13.99
C GLY A 1022 -5.35 -35.47 14.10
N GLU A 1023 -4.26 -35.15 14.80
CA GLU A 1023 -3.72 -33.80 14.86
C GLU A 1023 -3.34 -33.30 13.46
N VAL A 1024 -2.73 -34.14 12.63
CA VAL A 1024 -2.31 -33.78 11.27
C VAL A 1024 -3.50 -33.76 10.31
N SER A 1025 -4.34 -34.80 10.33
CA SER A 1025 -5.53 -34.93 9.47
C SER A 1025 -6.60 -33.86 9.76
N SER A 1026 -6.57 -33.24 10.94
CA SER A 1026 -7.42 -32.07 11.26
C SER A 1026 -7.22 -30.87 10.30
N GLY A 1027 -6.13 -30.84 9.53
CA GLY A 1027 -5.80 -29.73 8.63
C GLY A 1027 -5.22 -28.49 9.32
N VAL A 1028 -5.17 -28.44 10.66
CA VAL A 1028 -4.65 -27.30 11.43
C VAL A 1028 -3.19 -26.99 11.07
N HIS A 1029 -2.35 -28.01 10.83
CA HIS A 1029 -0.96 -27.82 10.40
C HIS A 1029 -0.85 -27.06 9.10
N VAL A 1030 -1.71 -27.37 8.12
CA VAL A 1030 -1.74 -26.70 6.82
C VAL A 1030 -2.21 -25.26 7.00
N VAL A 1031 -3.30 -25.05 7.74
CA VAL A 1031 -3.83 -23.71 8.04
C VAL A 1031 -2.78 -22.84 8.71
N LEU A 1032 -2.13 -23.31 9.78
CA LEU A 1032 -1.12 -22.55 10.50
C LEU A 1032 0.15 -22.36 9.68
N ALA A 1033 0.57 -23.32 8.86
CA ALA A 1033 1.68 -23.11 7.91
C ALA A 1033 1.37 -21.96 6.94
N HIS A 1034 0.17 -21.94 6.35
CA HIS A 1034 -0.25 -20.86 5.47
C HIS A 1034 -0.34 -19.52 6.21
N ILE A 1035 -0.91 -19.47 7.42
CA ILE A 1035 -0.96 -18.25 8.23
C ILE A 1035 0.45 -17.73 8.55
N PHE A 1036 1.36 -18.61 8.96
CA PHE A 1036 2.75 -18.24 9.29
C PHE A 1036 3.43 -17.51 8.12
N PHE A 1037 3.28 -18.06 6.91
CA PHE A 1037 3.82 -17.41 5.72
C PHE A 1037 3.00 -16.19 5.31
N LEU A 1038 1.67 -16.23 5.22
CA LEU A 1038 0.86 -15.07 4.86
C LEU A 1038 1.13 -13.83 5.74
N LEU A 1039 1.48 -14.02 7.02
CA LEU A 1039 1.84 -12.93 7.95
C LEU A 1039 3.27 -12.37 7.78
N GLY A 1040 4.07 -12.88 6.85
CA GLY A 1040 5.32 -12.23 6.44
C GLY A 1040 6.58 -12.51 7.26
N GLN A 1041 6.58 -13.52 8.12
CA GLN A 1041 7.64 -13.74 9.12
C GLN A 1041 8.32 -15.08 8.88
N GLY A 1042 9.67 -15.13 8.75
CA GLY A 1042 10.34 -16.42 8.55
C GLY A 1042 11.80 -16.47 8.04
N VAL A 1043 12.50 -15.36 7.80
CA VAL A 1043 13.73 -15.31 6.97
C VAL A 1043 14.97 -16.04 7.53
N SER A 1044 14.92 -16.72 8.69
CA SER A 1044 16.09 -17.44 9.23
C SER A 1044 15.86 -18.89 9.69
N ASN A 1045 14.62 -19.37 9.86
CA ASN A 1045 14.33 -20.67 10.49
C ASN A 1045 13.40 -21.59 9.67
N GLU A 1046 13.28 -21.33 8.36
CA GLU A 1046 12.33 -21.97 7.42
C GLU A 1046 12.32 -23.50 7.44
N ALA A 1047 13.42 -24.15 7.85
CA ALA A 1047 13.56 -25.60 7.89
C ALA A 1047 13.16 -26.25 9.22
N VAL A 1048 13.15 -25.52 10.34
CA VAL A 1048 13.02 -26.10 11.70
C VAL A 1048 11.58 -26.06 12.23
N LEU A 1049 10.81 -25.03 11.87
CA LEU A 1049 9.55 -24.72 12.55
C LEU A 1049 8.35 -25.61 12.12
N LEU A 1050 8.39 -26.24 10.94
CA LEU A 1050 7.27 -27.07 10.43
C LEU A 1050 7.62 -28.56 10.32
N SER A 1051 8.90 -28.92 10.40
CA SER A 1051 9.34 -30.33 10.31
C SER A 1051 9.12 -31.13 11.59
N SER A 1052 8.94 -30.48 12.75
CA SER A 1052 8.93 -31.14 14.06
C SER A 1052 7.59 -31.10 14.82
N ASN A 1053 6.49 -30.69 14.19
CA ASN A 1053 5.17 -30.56 14.85
C ASN A 1053 5.22 -29.75 16.17
N PRO A 1054 5.39 -28.42 16.12
CA PRO A 1054 5.55 -27.64 17.34
C PRO A 1054 4.35 -27.72 18.28
N ASP A 1055 4.60 -27.58 19.59
CA ASP A 1055 3.59 -27.72 20.63
C ASP A 1055 2.42 -26.74 20.50
N ILE A 1056 2.65 -25.55 19.93
CA ILE A 1056 1.58 -24.58 19.63
C ILE A 1056 0.61 -25.12 18.55
N VAL A 1057 1.15 -25.81 17.55
CA VAL A 1057 0.38 -26.39 16.44
C VAL A 1057 -0.32 -27.65 16.91
N SER A 1058 0.40 -28.58 17.55
CA SER A 1058 -0.16 -29.83 18.07
C SER A 1058 -1.25 -29.57 19.11
N SER A 1059 -1.06 -28.61 20.04
CA SER A 1059 -2.08 -28.25 21.02
C SER A 1059 -3.35 -27.69 20.38
N THR A 1060 -3.19 -26.82 19.37
CA THR A 1060 -4.33 -26.27 18.61
C THR A 1060 -5.07 -27.38 17.84
N ALA A 1061 -4.32 -28.28 17.20
CA ALA A 1061 -4.85 -29.42 16.47
C ALA A 1061 -5.56 -30.43 17.37
N SER A 1062 -4.96 -30.77 18.52
CA SER A 1062 -5.55 -31.60 19.58
C SER A 1062 -6.89 -31.04 20.04
N ILE A 1063 -6.99 -29.72 20.29
CA ILE A 1063 -8.25 -29.08 20.68
C ILE A 1063 -9.30 -29.25 19.59
N LEU A 1064 -8.93 -29.04 18.32
CA LEU A 1064 -9.85 -29.17 17.20
C LEU A 1064 -10.34 -30.62 17.04
N ARG A 1065 -9.41 -31.57 16.88
CA ARG A 1065 -9.73 -32.99 16.63
C ARG A 1065 -10.55 -33.61 17.76
N LEU A 1066 -10.15 -33.39 19.00
CA LEU A 1066 -10.88 -33.93 20.15
C LEU A 1066 -12.25 -33.29 20.35
N SER A 1067 -12.45 -32.04 19.92
CA SER A 1067 -13.76 -31.40 19.99
C SER A 1067 -14.69 -31.88 18.89
N ASP A 1068 -14.15 -32.16 17.70
CA ASP A 1068 -14.87 -32.82 16.62
C ASP A 1068 -15.36 -34.21 17.06
N ASP A 1069 -14.47 -35.04 17.59
CA ASP A 1069 -14.80 -36.36 18.15
C ASP A 1069 -15.76 -36.32 19.35
N LEU A 1070 -15.83 -35.19 20.06
CA LEU A 1070 -16.79 -34.97 21.15
C LEU A 1070 -18.17 -34.56 20.61
N GLY A 1071 -18.21 -33.98 19.42
CA GLY A 1071 -19.40 -33.61 18.68
C GLY A 1071 -20.34 -34.80 18.49
N SER A 1072 -21.64 -34.53 18.37
CA SER A 1072 -22.64 -35.55 18.07
C SER A 1072 -22.97 -35.60 16.59
N ALA A 1073 -22.05 -35.15 15.74
CA ALA A 1073 -22.22 -35.09 14.29
C ALA A 1073 -22.57 -36.51 13.78
N LYS A 1074 -23.79 -36.69 13.27
CA LYS A 1074 -24.12 -37.81 12.39
C LYS A 1074 -23.66 -37.36 11.04
N ASP A 1075 -22.50 -37.85 10.68
CA ASP A 1075 -21.67 -37.35 9.60
C ASP A 1075 -22.48 -36.95 8.35
N GLU A 1076 -22.17 -35.78 7.76
CA GLU A 1076 -23.09 -35.09 6.86
C GLU A 1076 -23.35 -35.86 5.55
N ASN A 1077 -22.59 -36.91 5.22
CA ASN A 1077 -22.87 -37.89 4.16
C ASN A 1077 -22.13 -39.24 4.34
N GLN A 1078 -21.50 -39.55 5.49
CA GLN A 1078 -20.76 -40.80 5.70
C GLN A 1078 -21.59 -41.80 6.53
N GLU A 1079 -21.51 -43.10 6.25
CA GLU A 1079 -22.24 -44.15 7.00
C GLU A 1079 -21.67 -44.42 8.42
N GLY A 1080 -20.98 -43.44 9.04
CA GLY A 1080 -20.42 -43.56 10.40
C GLY A 1080 -19.35 -44.64 10.52
N HIS A 1081 -18.43 -44.67 9.55
CA HIS A 1081 -17.30 -45.61 9.50
C HIS A 1081 -15.94 -44.92 9.69
N ASP A 1082 -15.97 -43.60 9.93
CA ASP A 1082 -14.87 -42.76 10.36
C ASP A 1082 -14.68 -42.93 11.89
N GLY A 1083 -13.73 -43.78 12.28
CA GLY A 1083 -13.49 -44.03 13.70
C GLY A 1083 -13.16 -42.75 14.47
N SER A 1084 -13.56 -42.71 15.75
CA SER A 1084 -13.32 -41.56 16.65
C SER A 1084 -12.35 -41.87 17.79
N TYR A 1085 -11.77 -40.85 18.43
CA TYR A 1085 -10.97 -41.04 19.64
C TYR A 1085 -11.78 -41.74 20.75
N ILE A 1086 -13.09 -41.47 20.86
CA ILE A 1086 -13.97 -42.14 21.83
C ILE A 1086 -13.96 -43.65 21.60
N GLU A 1087 -14.11 -44.09 20.35
CA GLU A 1087 -14.15 -45.51 19.99
C GLU A 1087 -12.82 -46.19 20.28
N CYS A 1088 -11.70 -45.56 19.89
CA CYS A 1088 -10.35 -46.08 20.15
C CYS A 1088 -10.12 -46.21 21.67
N TYR A 1089 -10.46 -45.19 22.45
CA TYR A 1089 -10.27 -45.18 23.90
C TYR A 1089 -11.15 -46.20 24.63
N MET A 1090 -12.41 -46.37 24.20
CA MET A 1090 -13.32 -47.37 24.77
C MET A 1090 -12.89 -48.80 24.44
N LYS A 1091 -12.32 -49.03 23.25
CA LYS A 1091 -11.76 -50.33 22.86
C LYS A 1091 -10.55 -50.70 23.71
N GLU A 1092 -9.66 -49.75 23.99
CA GLU A 1092 -8.50 -49.95 24.87
C GLU A 1092 -8.86 -50.17 26.34
N ASN A 1093 -9.99 -49.61 26.77
CA ASN A 1093 -10.45 -49.65 28.16
C ASN A 1093 -11.83 -50.32 28.27
N PRO A 1094 -11.93 -51.65 28.07
CA PRO A 1094 -13.21 -52.35 28.12
C PRO A 1094 -13.94 -52.12 29.46
N GLY A 1095 -15.20 -51.69 29.40
CA GLY A 1095 -16.06 -51.49 30.57
C GLY A 1095 -16.22 -50.05 31.04
N ILE A 1096 -15.54 -49.06 30.43
CA ILE A 1096 -15.83 -47.65 30.68
C ILE A 1096 -17.14 -47.22 30.01
N SER A 1097 -17.89 -46.32 30.66
CA SER A 1097 -19.07 -45.72 30.04
C SER A 1097 -18.69 -44.63 29.03
N VAL A 1098 -19.54 -44.39 28.04
CA VAL A 1098 -19.40 -43.27 27.09
C VAL A 1098 -19.24 -41.94 27.83
N ASP A 1099 -20.01 -41.71 28.90
CA ASP A 1099 -19.88 -40.50 29.73
C ASP A 1099 -18.49 -40.36 30.37
N SER A 1100 -17.89 -41.47 30.77
CA SER A 1100 -16.53 -41.48 31.35
C SER A 1100 -15.48 -41.19 30.27
N ALA A 1101 -15.66 -41.72 29.05
CA ALA A 1101 -14.82 -41.39 27.90
C ALA A 1101 -14.94 -39.91 27.50
N ARG A 1102 -16.16 -39.36 27.45
CA ARG A 1102 -16.40 -37.92 27.18
C ARG A 1102 -15.76 -37.00 28.23
N LYS A 1103 -15.80 -37.40 29.51
CA LYS A 1103 -15.09 -36.70 30.60
C LYS A 1103 -13.58 -36.75 30.41
N ARG A 1104 -13.03 -37.90 29.99
CA ARG A 1104 -11.61 -38.03 29.67
C ARG A 1104 -11.21 -37.09 28.54
N ILE A 1105 -11.95 -37.06 27.44
CA ILE A 1105 -11.69 -36.13 26.31
C ILE A 1105 -11.72 -34.67 26.78
N SER A 1106 -12.72 -34.29 27.58
CA SER A 1106 -12.81 -32.93 28.14
C SER A 1106 -11.57 -32.55 28.96
N HIS A 1107 -11.00 -33.51 29.69
CA HIS A 1107 -9.75 -33.32 30.42
C HIS A 1107 -8.55 -33.16 29.48
N VAL A 1108 -8.44 -33.99 28.44
CA VAL A 1108 -7.36 -33.89 27.45
C VAL A 1108 -7.43 -32.56 26.68
N ILE A 1109 -8.62 -32.09 26.32
CA ILE A 1109 -8.83 -30.75 25.74
C ILE A 1109 -8.36 -29.67 26.72
N SER A 1110 -8.70 -29.79 28.01
CA SER A 1110 -8.25 -28.85 29.04
C SER A 1110 -6.73 -28.82 29.17
N ASP A 1111 -6.06 -29.98 29.09
CA ASP A 1111 -4.60 -30.07 29.11
C ASP A 1111 -3.96 -29.48 27.85
N ALA A 1112 -4.57 -29.68 26.68
CA ALA A 1112 -4.15 -29.05 25.43
C ALA A 1112 -4.27 -27.52 25.49
N TRP A 1113 -5.33 -26.98 26.11
CA TRP A 1113 -5.44 -25.54 26.39
C TRP A 1113 -4.32 -25.03 27.31
N LYS A 1114 -3.95 -25.78 28.35
CA LYS A 1114 -2.84 -25.40 29.25
C LYS A 1114 -1.51 -25.37 28.50
N ARG A 1115 -1.24 -26.36 27.65
CA ARG A 1115 -0.06 -26.37 26.77
C ARG A 1115 -0.07 -25.19 25.80
N LEU A 1116 -1.19 -24.93 25.13
CA LEU A 1116 -1.32 -23.78 24.24
C LEU A 1116 -1.09 -22.43 24.95
N ASN A 1117 -1.57 -22.29 26.19
CA ASN A 1117 -1.30 -21.12 27.03
C ASN A 1117 0.20 -20.98 27.33
N GLN A 1118 0.86 -22.09 27.67
CA GLN A 1118 2.31 -22.14 27.92
C GLN A 1118 3.10 -21.71 26.69
N GLU A 1119 2.76 -22.27 25.52
CA GLU A 1119 3.34 -21.92 24.22
C GLU A 1119 3.20 -20.42 23.90
N SER A 1120 2.09 -19.81 24.33
CA SER A 1120 1.82 -18.39 24.15
C SER A 1120 2.64 -17.47 25.08
N LEU A 1121 3.23 -18.00 26.16
CA LEU A 1121 3.98 -17.25 27.18
C LEU A 1121 5.51 -17.45 27.12
N PHE A 1122 6.04 -18.32 26.25
CA PHE A 1122 7.50 -18.52 26.16
C PHE A 1122 8.24 -17.22 25.84
N SER A 1123 9.40 -17.04 26.48
CA SER A 1123 10.29 -15.92 26.23
C SER A 1123 11.76 -16.39 26.16
N PRO A 1124 12.49 -16.12 25.06
CA PRO A 1124 12.00 -15.50 23.83
C PRO A 1124 11.07 -16.45 23.05
N ASN A 1125 9.90 -15.96 22.62
CA ASN A 1125 8.99 -16.75 21.82
C ASN A 1125 9.54 -16.87 20.37
N PRO A 1126 9.66 -18.07 19.79
CA PRO A 1126 10.05 -18.22 18.39
C PRO A 1126 8.96 -17.78 17.42
N TYR A 1127 7.72 -17.57 17.89
CA TYR A 1127 6.58 -17.18 17.08
C TYR A 1127 6.20 -15.69 17.26
N PRO A 1128 5.81 -15.01 16.18
CA PRO A 1128 5.27 -13.65 16.27
C PRO A 1128 3.93 -13.61 17.03
N PRO A 1129 3.60 -12.52 17.75
CA PRO A 1129 2.34 -12.40 18.49
C PRO A 1129 1.07 -12.61 17.65
N THR A 1130 1.08 -12.18 16.39
CA THR A 1130 -0.05 -12.35 15.46
C THR A 1130 -0.30 -13.82 15.11
N PHE A 1131 0.76 -14.63 15.00
CA PHE A 1131 0.65 -16.07 14.76
C PHE A 1131 0.12 -16.81 15.99
N ILE A 1132 0.60 -16.44 17.19
CA ILE A 1132 0.09 -16.97 18.46
C ILE A 1132 -1.41 -16.65 18.59
N GLN A 1133 -1.80 -15.41 18.29
CA GLN A 1133 -3.19 -14.99 18.34
C GLN A 1133 -4.07 -15.75 17.35
N ALA A 1134 -3.57 -16.04 16.14
CA ALA A 1134 -4.28 -16.86 15.16
C ALA A 1134 -4.49 -18.29 15.67
N SER A 1135 -3.46 -18.90 16.27
CA SER A 1135 -3.54 -20.24 16.88
C SER A 1135 -4.59 -20.29 18.00
N LEU A 1136 -4.57 -19.31 18.90
CA LEU A 1136 -5.60 -19.15 19.94
C LEU A 1136 -7.00 -18.96 19.34
N ASN A 1137 -7.14 -18.17 18.28
CA ASN A 1137 -8.44 -17.93 17.64
C ASN A 1137 -9.01 -19.17 16.95
N ILE A 1138 -8.16 -20.02 16.36
CA ILE A 1138 -8.59 -21.34 15.86
C ILE A 1138 -9.20 -22.14 17.02
N ALA A 1139 -8.46 -22.30 18.12
CA ALA A 1139 -8.95 -23.03 19.29
C ALA A 1139 -10.23 -22.43 19.89
N ARG A 1140 -10.40 -21.10 19.88
CA ARG A 1140 -11.62 -20.39 20.32
C ARG A 1140 -12.81 -20.59 19.37
N PHE A 1141 -12.56 -20.85 18.09
CA PHE A 1141 -13.61 -21.05 17.07
C PHE A 1141 -14.17 -22.47 17.08
N VAL A 1142 -13.35 -23.46 17.45
CA VAL A 1142 -13.68 -24.90 17.44
C VAL A 1142 -15.05 -25.22 18.06
N PRO A 1143 -15.44 -24.71 19.26
CA PRO A 1143 -16.76 -25.01 19.82
C PRO A 1143 -17.95 -24.53 18.99
N LEU A 1144 -17.76 -23.51 18.14
CA LEU A 1144 -18.78 -23.03 17.21
C LEU A 1144 -18.85 -23.89 15.95
N LEU A 1145 -17.71 -24.42 15.51
CA LEU A 1145 -17.60 -25.24 14.31
C LEU A 1145 -18.22 -26.63 14.53
N TYR A 1146 -18.08 -27.20 15.73
CA TYR A 1146 -18.53 -28.56 16.06
C TYR A 1146 -19.66 -28.61 17.12
N GLY A 1147 -20.30 -27.47 17.38
CA GLY A 1147 -21.39 -27.33 18.35
C GLY A 1147 -22.77 -27.73 17.81
N TYR A 1148 -22.87 -28.94 17.25
CA TYR A 1148 -24.09 -29.46 16.64
C TYR A 1148 -25.23 -29.65 17.64
N ASP A 1149 -26.47 -29.38 17.23
CA ASP A 1149 -27.67 -29.69 18.00
C ASP A 1149 -28.22 -31.10 17.71
N GLU A 1150 -29.35 -31.47 18.34
CA GLU A 1150 -29.97 -32.79 18.15
C GLU A 1150 -30.40 -33.05 16.69
N ASN A 1151 -30.66 -32.00 15.91
CA ASN A 1151 -31.04 -32.07 14.51
C ASN A 1151 -29.84 -32.10 13.55
N GLN A 1152 -28.61 -32.04 14.08
CA GLN A 1152 -27.38 -31.90 13.30
C GLN A 1152 -27.22 -30.54 12.64
N ASP A 1153 -27.88 -29.53 13.18
CA ASP A 1153 -27.72 -28.14 12.74
C ASP A 1153 -26.65 -27.44 13.60
N LEU A 1154 -26.10 -26.34 13.09
CA LEU A 1154 -25.16 -25.48 13.82
C LEU A 1154 -25.82 -24.12 14.16
N PRO A 1155 -26.91 -24.10 14.96
CA PRO A 1155 -27.73 -22.90 15.15
C PRO A 1155 -26.94 -21.73 15.74
N THR A 1156 -25.93 -22.02 16.56
CA THR A 1156 -25.05 -21.02 17.17
C THR A 1156 -24.14 -20.36 16.12
N LEU A 1157 -23.54 -21.17 15.24
CA LEU A 1157 -22.71 -20.66 14.14
C LEU A 1157 -23.58 -19.92 13.13
N GLU A 1158 -24.74 -20.45 12.77
CA GLU A 1158 -25.69 -19.79 11.88
C GLU A 1158 -26.09 -18.40 12.40
N LYS A 1159 -26.39 -18.29 13.69
CA LYS A 1159 -26.72 -17.02 14.33
C LYS A 1159 -25.53 -16.05 14.30
N LEU A 1160 -24.31 -16.54 14.51
CA LEU A 1160 -23.10 -15.72 14.38
C LEU A 1160 -22.97 -15.19 12.96
N VAL A 1161 -23.06 -16.06 11.95
CA VAL A 1161 -22.94 -15.70 10.53
C VAL A 1161 -23.98 -14.64 10.15
N LYS A 1162 -25.24 -14.84 10.55
CA LYS A 1162 -26.31 -13.84 10.32
C LYS A 1162 -25.98 -12.50 10.96
N PHE A 1163 -25.49 -12.53 12.20
CA PHE A 1163 -25.12 -11.31 12.92
C PHE A 1163 -23.93 -10.57 12.29
N VAL A 1164 -22.82 -11.27 12.01
CA VAL A 1164 -21.59 -10.60 11.52
C VAL A 1164 -21.67 -10.18 10.06
N LEU A 1165 -22.48 -10.82 9.23
CA LEU A 1165 -22.55 -10.50 7.79
C LEU A 1165 -23.81 -9.74 7.37
N TYR A 1166 -24.95 -9.91 8.06
CA TYR A 1166 -26.25 -9.42 7.57
C TYR A 1166 -26.95 -8.44 8.51
N GLU A 1167 -26.73 -8.51 9.83
CA GLU A 1167 -27.37 -7.60 10.78
C GLU A 1167 -26.59 -6.29 10.90
N SER A 1168 -27.13 -5.20 10.35
CA SER A 1168 -26.61 -3.86 10.61
C SER A 1168 -27.00 -3.41 12.02
N ILE A 1169 -26.05 -2.83 12.76
CA ILE A 1169 -26.32 -2.34 14.11
C ILE A 1169 -26.67 -0.86 14.05
N GLY A 1170 -27.83 -0.49 14.59
CA GLY A 1170 -28.21 0.92 14.77
C GLY A 1170 -27.22 1.62 15.69
N VAL A 1171 -26.52 2.61 15.12
CA VAL A 1171 -25.51 3.43 15.82
C VAL A 1171 -26.21 4.43 16.71
#